data_AF-Q6FX99-F1
#
_entry.id   AF-Q6FX99-F1
#
_cell.length_a   1.000
_cell.length_b   1.000
_cell.length_c   1.000
_cell.angle_alpha   90.00
_cell.angle_beta   90.00
_cell.angle_gamma   90.00
#
_symmetry.space_group_name_H-M   'P 1'
#
loop_
_entity.id
_entity.type
_entity.pdbx_description
1 polymer ?
#
loop_
_entity_poly.entity_id
_entity_poly.type
_entity_poly.pdbx_seq_one_letter_code
_entity_poly.pdbx_strand_id
1 'polypeptide(L)'
;METIIDKESERLLSLFSHIAEKCNDALTAPIAQGQFDPEDLKWSSLITLSDSFDKTDVELIKEVVLKRVVEKLLPVEEQEGDEDDTIEAAQKNEHSKLTENLKVCSVLLDFCFHMRQFMSDTSQCSLVYYELFATVVEMLNWPDDVCLFWDYVESRINWFKLGNTLKDDNSGETTLISYKQPLFEKLRRWNTSLMELSYRTHSNTPVMNEVKQKWLSFLSDLLPIQEESNFNRTGSIAKLSNSTTNWNIYQTTENYRGQSKEESFFSDIKLVYQNFIYAPLEFLSSSLDHKIKIDKVISTIIDNILELEEVFYNKIKKELKEINIINNKLNPDYFIPSKPQEGLPEYLRTSKLFEELNSSSMSEFQSIYDKIKHLPVPNPLDMSTTDEYSLFDQFMTLENDIFRKQFMIQVYFTSYIITQLIESDEVRDFFNTNISKVKAAHSISFDDMEKQNIKKASTFTKHLMVNRIKRFYGNKDKKFLDMIESLELSESCFHKLKMNGFKQFNDFHITEEDIVVPDIDKSFKKFGFVKMGNKQINNVWKIETGISNIKEVKLVPHEVLEKLQDKYAQSEGNEIDIVKSWQSLRLLRGPYLFKLSGINEEKGLKGLFEESNQSYFQDKYSDWKKKSIEVFNEPHKLLLAKARDYKQSKLNGKRENLEEESNSNKKVKLSNDNNIDADNNENENPSQERSLSNTQKGRESDDLVSKL
;
A
#
# COMPACT_ATOMS: atom_id res chain seq x y z
N MET A 1 -18.48 18.41 63.24
CA MET A 1 -17.44 17.80 62.39
C MET A 1 -17.67 16.29 62.31
N GLU A 2 -16.98 15.46 63.08
CA GLU A 2 -17.03 13.98 63.02
C GLU A 2 -18.44 13.37 62.86
N THR A 3 -19.38 13.66 63.77
CA THR A 3 -20.77 13.15 63.70
C THR A 3 -21.57 13.62 62.47
N ILE A 4 -21.13 14.70 61.80
CA ILE A 4 -21.71 15.16 60.52
C ILE A 4 -21.09 14.37 59.37
N ILE A 5 -19.77 14.14 59.43
CA ILE A 5 -19.00 13.39 58.43
C ILE A 5 -19.46 11.92 58.37
N ASP A 6 -19.63 11.27 59.52
CA ASP A 6 -20.12 9.89 59.56
C ASP A 6 -21.57 9.78 59.08
N LYS A 7 -22.45 10.73 59.45
CA LYS A 7 -23.85 10.75 59.02
C LYS A 7 -23.99 11.00 57.50
N GLU A 8 -23.26 11.96 56.93
CA GLU A 8 -23.33 12.23 55.49
C GLU A 8 -22.62 11.14 54.67
N SER A 9 -21.56 10.49 55.18
CA SER A 9 -20.97 9.32 54.51
C SER A 9 -21.90 8.12 54.52
N GLU A 10 -22.62 7.83 55.61
CA GLU A 10 -23.67 6.80 55.62
C GLU A 10 -24.81 7.12 54.66
N ARG A 11 -25.22 8.40 54.57
CA ARG A 11 -26.23 8.88 53.62
C ARG A 11 -25.80 8.63 52.17
N LEU A 12 -24.59 9.08 51.80
CA LEU A 12 -24.05 8.91 50.45
C LEU A 12 -23.76 7.45 50.11
N LEU A 13 -23.27 6.64 51.05
CA LEU A 13 -23.08 5.21 50.87
C LEU A 13 -24.39 4.52 50.47
N SER A 14 -25.50 4.81 51.18
CA SER A 14 -26.81 4.24 50.84
C SER A 14 -27.33 4.69 49.46
N LEU A 15 -27.04 5.94 49.07
CA LEU A 15 -27.39 6.49 47.76
C LEU A 15 -26.59 5.82 46.63
N PHE A 16 -25.27 5.72 46.79
CA PHE A 16 -24.38 5.17 45.76
C PHE A 16 -24.61 3.67 45.56
N SER A 17 -24.84 2.89 46.62
CA SER A 17 -25.23 1.47 46.50
C SER A 17 -26.54 1.31 45.72
N HIS A 18 -27.55 2.13 46.01
CA HIS A 18 -28.84 2.09 45.31
C HIS A 18 -28.78 2.54 43.84
N ILE A 19 -27.72 3.24 43.43
CA ILE A 19 -27.42 3.55 42.02
C ILE A 19 -26.62 2.40 41.39
N ALA A 20 -25.63 1.84 42.08
CA ALA A 20 -24.86 0.66 41.63
C ALA A 20 -25.76 -0.56 41.33
N GLU A 21 -26.74 -0.84 42.19
CA GLU A 21 -27.76 -1.89 41.99
C GLU A 21 -28.57 -1.72 40.68
N LYS A 22 -28.78 -0.48 40.23
CA LYS A 22 -29.53 -0.17 39.00
C LYS A 22 -28.63 -0.14 37.77
N CYS A 23 -27.37 0.19 37.95
CA CYS A 23 -26.39 0.42 36.89
C CYS A 23 -25.38 -0.74 36.86
N ASN A 24 -25.81 -1.90 36.36
CA ASN A 24 -24.95 -3.09 36.26
C ASN A 24 -23.61 -2.83 35.55
N ASP A 25 -23.64 -1.95 34.53
CA ASP A 25 -22.51 -1.57 33.70
C ASP A 25 -21.68 -0.41 34.28
N ALA A 26 -21.87 -0.03 35.56
CA ALA A 26 -21.20 1.12 36.18
C ALA A 26 -19.65 1.06 36.11
N LEU A 27 -19.05 -0.12 36.06
CA LEU A 27 -17.60 -0.26 35.85
C LEU A 27 -17.18 0.07 34.40
N THR A 28 -17.97 -0.33 33.40
CA THR A 28 -17.59 -0.27 31.97
C THR A 28 -18.14 0.94 31.21
N ALA A 29 -19.19 1.60 31.72
CA ALA A 29 -19.84 2.75 31.09
C ALA A 29 -20.10 3.91 32.08
N PRO A 30 -19.88 5.18 31.66
CA PRO A 30 -20.06 6.35 32.52
C PRO A 30 -21.53 6.59 32.89
N ILE A 31 -21.77 6.85 34.17
CA ILE A 31 -23.08 7.18 34.73
C ILE A 31 -23.46 8.60 34.27
N ALA A 32 -24.66 8.73 33.69
CA ALA A 32 -25.15 10.00 33.18
C ALA A 32 -25.58 10.92 34.33
N GLN A 33 -25.27 12.22 34.23
CA GLN A 33 -25.57 13.22 35.26
C GLN A 33 -27.03 13.18 35.77
N GLY A 34 -27.99 12.93 34.87
CA GLY A 34 -29.42 12.84 35.19
C GLY A 34 -29.87 11.58 35.95
N GLN A 35 -28.94 10.69 36.34
CA GLN A 35 -29.21 9.57 37.26
C GLN A 35 -28.98 9.95 38.74
N PHE A 36 -28.32 11.08 39.00
CA PHE A 36 -28.18 11.66 40.34
C PHE A 36 -29.25 12.74 40.58
N ASP A 37 -29.67 12.93 41.84
CA ASP A 37 -30.57 14.04 42.18
C ASP A 37 -29.81 15.39 42.07
N PRO A 38 -30.37 16.41 41.40
CA PRO A 38 -29.78 17.75 41.35
C PRO A 38 -29.54 18.41 42.72
N GLU A 39 -30.25 18.01 43.78
CA GLU A 39 -29.98 18.48 45.15
C GLU A 39 -28.80 17.75 45.81
N ASP A 40 -28.58 16.47 45.48
CA ASP A 40 -27.38 15.74 45.89
C ASP A 40 -26.12 16.24 45.17
N LEU A 41 -26.21 16.56 43.87
CA LEU A 41 -25.08 17.14 43.11
C LEU A 41 -24.67 18.54 43.59
N LYS A 42 -25.62 19.35 44.07
CA LYS A 42 -25.33 20.60 44.81
C LYS A 42 -24.82 20.33 46.23
N TRP A 43 -25.20 19.18 46.77
CA TRP A 43 -24.98 18.71 48.14
C TRP A 43 -25.61 19.67 49.16
N SER A 44 -26.91 19.96 48.99
CA SER A 44 -27.59 21.02 49.74
C SER A 44 -27.70 20.79 51.27
N SER A 45 -27.51 19.55 51.75
CA SER A 45 -27.33 19.25 53.19
C SER A 45 -26.09 19.90 53.83
N LEU A 46 -25.01 20.11 53.07
CA LEU A 46 -23.82 20.84 53.53
C LEU A 46 -23.95 22.36 53.33
N ILE A 47 -24.82 22.84 52.43
CA ILE A 47 -25.04 24.29 52.23
C ILE A 47 -25.58 24.93 53.51
N THR A 48 -26.45 24.25 54.26
CA THR A 48 -26.93 24.70 55.58
C THR A 48 -25.87 24.78 56.69
N LEU A 49 -24.64 24.35 56.43
CA LEU A 49 -23.49 24.56 57.32
C LEU A 49 -22.61 25.75 56.87
N SER A 50 -22.73 26.20 55.61
CA SER A 50 -21.96 27.35 55.08
C SER A 50 -22.34 28.70 55.69
N ASP A 51 -23.43 28.78 56.45
CA ASP A 51 -23.76 29.92 57.32
C ASP A 51 -22.85 30.01 58.58
N SER A 52 -22.01 29.01 58.84
CA SER A 52 -21.14 28.93 60.03
C SER A 52 -19.69 28.49 59.78
N PHE A 53 -19.31 28.25 58.52
CA PHE A 53 -17.95 27.88 58.10
C PHE A 53 -17.55 28.60 56.81
N ASP A 54 -16.26 28.87 56.62
CA ASP A 54 -15.77 29.44 55.36
C ASP A 54 -15.90 28.43 54.21
N LYS A 55 -16.04 28.93 52.97
CA LYS A 55 -16.34 28.08 51.80
C LYS A 55 -15.29 26.99 51.55
N THR A 56 -14.03 27.30 51.80
CA THR A 56 -12.90 26.36 51.70
C THR A 56 -13.01 25.22 52.71
N ASP A 57 -13.54 25.49 53.90
CA ASP A 57 -13.74 24.45 54.93
C ASP A 57 -14.88 23.50 54.50
N VAL A 58 -15.93 24.03 53.86
CA VAL A 58 -17.02 23.23 53.29
C VAL A 58 -16.52 22.37 52.13
N GLU A 59 -15.61 22.86 51.30
CA GLU A 59 -14.98 22.11 50.21
C GLU A 59 -14.06 20.99 50.74
N LEU A 60 -13.27 21.27 51.79
CA LEU A 60 -12.50 20.24 52.53
C LEU A 60 -13.39 19.19 53.21
N ILE A 61 -14.52 19.59 53.81
CA ILE A 61 -15.48 18.65 54.40
C ILE A 61 -16.06 17.70 53.34
N LYS A 62 -16.33 18.19 52.12
CA LYS A 62 -16.79 17.34 51.00
C LYS A 62 -15.76 16.27 50.63
N GLU A 63 -14.48 16.65 50.50
CA GLU A 63 -13.38 15.69 50.25
C GLU A 63 -13.31 14.62 51.35
N VAL A 64 -13.29 15.04 52.62
CA VAL A 64 -13.19 14.11 53.76
C VAL A 64 -14.39 13.17 53.84
N VAL A 65 -15.61 13.64 53.55
CA VAL A 65 -16.79 12.75 53.51
C VAL A 65 -16.70 11.74 52.37
N LEU A 66 -16.27 12.14 51.16
CA LEU A 66 -16.12 11.20 50.04
C LEU A 66 -15.03 10.16 50.33
N LYS A 67 -13.88 10.56 50.89
CA LYS A 67 -12.84 9.62 51.38
C LYS A 67 -13.39 8.65 52.42
N ARG A 68 -14.17 9.15 53.38
CA ARG A 68 -14.82 8.36 54.43
C ARG A 68 -15.82 7.32 53.89
N VAL A 69 -16.41 7.55 52.71
CA VAL A 69 -17.23 6.52 52.03
C VAL A 69 -16.35 5.42 51.43
N VAL A 70 -15.22 5.77 50.81
CA VAL A 70 -14.24 4.77 50.29
C VAL A 70 -13.66 3.93 51.44
N GLU A 71 -13.25 4.55 52.55
CA GLU A 71 -12.81 3.86 53.78
C GLU A 71 -13.85 2.84 54.31
N LYS A 72 -15.15 3.15 54.19
CA LYS A 72 -16.25 2.29 54.62
C LYS A 72 -16.61 1.19 53.60
N LEU A 73 -16.16 1.32 52.34
CA LEU A 73 -16.40 0.36 51.24
C LEU A 73 -15.25 -0.63 51.04
N LEU A 74 -14.01 -0.19 51.24
CA LEU A 74 -12.80 -0.98 51.04
C LEU A 74 -12.07 -1.16 52.38
N PRO A 75 -12.62 -1.98 53.31
CA PRO A 75 -11.94 -2.27 54.56
C PRO A 75 -10.66 -3.07 54.29
N VAL A 76 -9.58 -2.69 54.96
CA VAL A 76 -8.34 -3.48 55.00
C VAL A 76 -8.56 -4.66 55.94
N GLU A 77 -9.18 -5.72 55.40
CA GLU A 77 -9.51 -6.94 56.14
C GLU A 77 -8.25 -7.80 56.33
N GLU A 78 -7.46 -7.50 57.38
CA GLU A 78 -6.47 -8.44 57.97
C GLU A 78 -7.21 -9.61 58.65
N GLN A 79 -7.86 -10.49 57.87
CA GLN A 79 -8.50 -11.70 58.40
C GLN A 79 -7.46 -12.81 58.63
N GLU A 80 -7.09 -13.02 59.88
CA GLU A 80 -6.58 -14.31 60.35
C GLU A 80 -7.72 -15.34 60.21
N GLY A 81 -7.63 -16.22 59.21
CA GLY A 81 -8.72 -17.14 58.86
C GLY A 81 -8.86 -18.36 59.77
N ASP A 82 -10.07 -18.59 60.27
CA ASP A 82 -10.48 -19.90 60.82
C ASP A 82 -10.69 -20.91 59.66
N GLU A 83 -10.03 -22.07 59.73
CA GLU A 83 -10.07 -23.12 58.70
C GLU A 83 -11.31 -24.04 58.86
N ASP A 84 -12.29 -24.00 57.94
CA ASP A 84 -13.05 -25.22 57.52
C ASP A 84 -13.95 -25.03 56.27
N ASP A 85 -14.35 -23.81 55.89
CA ASP A 85 -15.25 -23.61 54.74
C ASP A 85 -14.55 -23.80 53.39
N THR A 86 -15.26 -24.37 52.39
CA THR A 86 -14.65 -24.75 51.11
C THR A 86 -14.12 -23.55 50.33
N ILE A 87 -12.78 -23.44 50.23
CA ILE A 87 -12.01 -22.30 49.69
C ILE A 87 -12.62 -21.69 48.40
N GLU A 88 -12.97 -22.53 47.42
CA GLU A 88 -13.54 -22.09 46.14
C GLU A 88 -14.91 -21.37 46.24
N ALA A 89 -15.66 -21.56 47.33
CA ALA A 89 -16.96 -20.94 47.55
C ALA A 89 -16.82 -19.60 48.31
N ALA A 90 -15.94 -19.55 49.31
CA ALA A 90 -15.58 -18.32 50.01
C ALA A 90 -15.03 -17.27 49.04
N GLN A 91 -14.00 -17.64 48.27
CA GLN A 91 -13.36 -16.76 47.28
C GLN A 91 -14.33 -16.20 46.23
N LYS A 92 -15.33 -16.98 45.80
CA LYS A 92 -16.36 -16.52 44.83
C LYS A 92 -17.32 -15.50 45.46
N ASN A 93 -17.70 -15.68 46.73
CA ASN A 93 -18.54 -14.72 47.45
C ASN A 93 -17.78 -13.41 47.75
N GLU A 94 -16.52 -13.50 48.18
CA GLU A 94 -15.64 -12.35 48.40
C GLU A 94 -15.42 -11.56 47.11
N HIS A 95 -15.12 -12.23 46.00
CA HIS A 95 -14.93 -11.60 44.69
C HIS A 95 -16.22 -10.92 44.18
N SER A 96 -17.41 -11.48 44.46
CA SER A 96 -18.69 -10.81 44.16
C SER A 96 -18.88 -9.55 45.01
N LYS A 97 -18.68 -9.65 46.34
CA LYS A 97 -18.75 -8.52 47.29
C LYS A 97 -17.77 -7.40 46.90
N LEU A 98 -16.54 -7.74 46.52
CA LEU A 98 -15.55 -6.78 46.01
C LEU A 98 -16.02 -6.12 44.71
N THR A 99 -16.53 -6.90 43.75
CA THR A 99 -17.05 -6.36 42.47
C THR A 99 -18.23 -5.41 42.70
N GLU A 100 -19.09 -5.71 43.67
CA GLU A 100 -20.18 -4.82 44.09
C GLU A 100 -19.64 -3.53 44.73
N ASN A 101 -18.69 -3.62 45.67
CA ASN A 101 -18.06 -2.45 46.28
C ASN A 101 -17.32 -1.57 45.24
N LEU A 102 -16.63 -2.18 44.27
CA LEU A 102 -15.99 -1.48 43.15
C LEU A 102 -17.01 -0.73 42.27
N LYS A 103 -18.21 -1.27 42.06
CA LYS A 103 -19.31 -0.52 41.42
C LYS A 103 -19.70 0.70 42.24
N VAL A 104 -19.83 0.59 43.57
CA VAL A 104 -20.13 1.76 44.43
C VAL A 104 -19.00 2.80 44.37
N CYS A 105 -17.73 2.38 44.31
CA CYS A 105 -16.59 3.28 44.08
C CYS A 105 -16.66 3.99 42.71
N SER A 106 -17.06 3.29 41.63
CA SER A 106 -17.27 3.93 40.32
C SER A 106 -18.41 4.95 40.33
N VAL A 107 -19.50 4.69 41.05
CA VAL A 107 -20.60 5.64 41.26
C VAL A 107 -20.13 6.89 42.01
N LEU A 108 -19.31 6.71 43.06
CA LEU A 108 -18.75 7.80 43.87
C LEU A 108 -17.82 8.71 43.04
N LEU A 109 -16.97 8.14 42.19
CA LEU A 109 -16.06 8.89 41.33
C LEU A 109 -16.82 9.61 40.20
N ASP A 110 -17.81 8.97 39.57
CA ASP A 110 -18.68 9.61 38.59
C ASP A 110 -19.50 10.75 39.22
N PHE A 111 -20.02 10.56 40.43
CA PHE A 111 -20.67 11.63 41.20
C PHE A 111 -19.73 12.81 41.44
N CYS A 112 -18.49 12.54 41.88
CA CYS A 112 -17.47 13.57 42.09
C CYS A 112 -17.12 14.32 40.80
N PHE A 113 -17.13 13.66 39.64
CA PHE A 113 -16.93 14.33 38.36
C PHE A 113 -18.12 15.25 38.01
N HIS A 114 -19.36 14.80 38.15
CA HIS A 114 -20.56 15.62 37.85
C HIS A 114 -20.74 16.79 38.82
N MET A 115 -20.25 16.68 40.05
CA MET A 115 -20.20 17.78 41.02
C MET A 115 -19.43 19.02 40.52
N ARG A 116 -18.54 18.91 39.51
CA ARG A 116 -17.72 20.03 39.02
C ARG A 116 -18.53 21.24 38.53
N GLN A 117 -19.79 21.03 38.14
CA GLN A 117 -20.72 22.08 37.72
C GLN A 117 -21.28 22.92 38.88
N PHE A 118 -21.14 22.47 40.13
CA PHE A 118 -21.76 23.07 41.33
C PHE A 118 -20.74 23.50 42.41
N MET A 119 -19.44 23.33 42.18
CA MET A 119 -18.38 23.81 43.09
C MET A 119 -18.03 25.29 42.86
N SER A 120 -17.44 25.94 43.87
CA SER A 120 -16.98 27.33 43.74
C SER A 120 -15.77 27.46 42.82
N ASP A 121 -14.93 26.43 42.81
CA ASP A 121 -13.65 26.35 42.11
C ASP A 121 -13.53 24.99 41.41
N THR A 122 -13.50 24.99 40.08
CA THR A 122 -13.33 23.76 39.28
C THR A 122 -11.98 23.08 39.53
N SER A 123 -10.93 23.83 39.85
CA SER A 123 -9.59 23.28 40.08
C SER A 123 -9.48 22.49 41.39
N GLN A 124 -10.34 22.78 42.38
CA GLN A 124 -10.49 21.91 43.54
C GLN A 124 -11.23 20.60 43.20
N CYS A 125 -12.24 20.66 42.32
CA CYS A 125 -12.98 19.46 41.94
C CYS A 125 -12.09 18.42 41.21
N SER A 126 -11.14 18.88 40.40
CA SER A 126 -10.16 18.00 39.74
C SER A 126 -9.19 17.37 40.74
N LEU A 127 -8.70 18.15 41.70
CA LEU A 127 -7.86 17.68 42.81
C LEU A 127 -8.58 16.59 43.59
N VAL A 128 -9.81 16.83 44.03
CA VAL A 128 -10.63 15.86 44.79
C VAL A 128 -10.88 14.58 43.98
N TYR A 129 -11.18 14.68 42.67
CA TYR A 129 -11.36 13.50 41.81
C TYR A 129 -10.07 12.66 41.67
N TYR A 130 -8.93 13.29 41.41
CA TYR A 130 -7.62 12.61 41.36
C TYR A 130 -7.18 12.04 42.72
N GLU A 131 -7.57 12.70 43.81
CA GLU A 131 -7.29 12.30 45.18
C GLU A 131 -8.12 11.08 45.59
N LEU A 132 -9.41 11.06 45.26
CA LEU A 132 -10.30 9.91 45.50
C LEU A 132 -9.93 8.72 44.63
N PHE A 133 -9.62 8.91 43.35
CA PHE A 133 -9.12 7.84 42.48
C PHE A 133 -7.85 7.19 43.05
N ALA A 134 -6.91 8.00 43.52
CA ALA A 134 -5.72 7.50 44.20
C ALA A 134 -6.05 6.76 45.50
N THR A 135 -6.97 7.29 46.32
CA THR A 135 -7.42 6.64 47.57
C THR A 135 -8.04 5.26 47.31
N VAL A 136 -8.88 5.12 46.26
CA VAL A 136 -9.43 3.83 45.82
C VAL A 136 -8.29 2.87 45.44
N VAL A 137 -7.43 3.26 44.50
CA VAL A 137 -6.29 2.45 44.01
C VAL A 137 -5.34 2.00 45.13
N GLU A 138 -5.18 2.81 46.18
CA GLU A 138 -4.31 2.55 47.31
C GLU A 138 -4.91 1.57 48.35
N MET A 139 -6.23 1.33 48.30
CA MET A 139 -6.95 0.37 49.16
C MET A 139 -7.21 -0.98 48.48
N LEU A 140 -6.91 -1.11 47.18
CA LEU A 140 -7.08 -2.37 46.42
C LEU A 140 -5.84 -3.26 46.52
N ASN A 141 -6.03 -4.58 46.59
CA ASN A 141 -4.92 -5.52 46.61
C ASN A 141 -4.29 -5.66 45.22
N TRP A 142 -2.97 -5.47 45.15
CA TRP A 142 -2.22 -5.61 43.90
C TRP A 142 -1.79 -7.08 43.68
N PRO A 143 -1.97 -7.66 42.49
CA PRO A 143 -2.41 -7.02 41.25
C PRO A 143 -3.91 -7.15 40.94
N ASP A 144 -4.60 -8.15 41.50
CA ASP A 144 -5.85 -8.66 40.94
C ASP A 144 -7.03 -7.67 41.08
N ASP A 145 -7.23 -7.07 42.26
CA ASP A 145 -8.31 -6.10 42.49
C ASP A 145 -8.18 -4.84 41.61
N VAL A 146 -6.93 -4.40 41.40
CA VAL A 146 -6.60 -3.27 40.52
C VAL A 146 -6.90 -3.61 39.05
N CYS A 147 -6.74 -4.87 38.66
CA CYS A 147 -7.11 -5.35 37.33
C CYS A 147 -8.64 -5.37 37.13
N LEU A 148 -9.42 -5.75 38.15
CA LEU A 148 -10.89 -5.71 38.12
C LEU A 148 -11.45 -4.29 38.02
N PHE A 149 -10.82 -3.33 38.71
CA PHE A 149 -11.23 -1.92 38.66
C PHE A 149 -10.81 -1.22 37.36
N TRP A 150 -9.94 -1.82 36.54
CA TRP A 150 -9.28 -1.09 35.45
C TRP A 150 -10.21 -0.66 34.31
N ASP A 151 -11.28 -1.40 34.05
CA ASP A 151 -12.30 -1.06 33.06
C ASP A 151 -12.94 0.33 33.31
N TYR A 152 -12.99 0.75 34.59
CA TYR A 152 -13.40 2.10 34.97
C TYR A 152 -12.41 3.16 34.45
N VAL A 153 -11.11 2.90 34.63
CA VAL A 153 -10.03 3.84 34.31
C VAL A 153 -9.94 4.05 32.80
N GLU A 154 -10.05 2.98 32.02
CA GLU A 154 -10.06 3.04 30.55
C GLU A 154 -11.33 3.73 30.02
N SER A 155 -12.52 3.39 30.55
CA SER A 155 -13.79 4.01 30.11
C SER A 155 -13.92 5.50 30.47
N ARG A 156 -13.27 5.98 31.54
CA ARG A 156 -13.27 7.39 31.97
C ARG A 156 -12.01 8.19 31.57
N ILE A 157 -11.10 7.64 30.76
CA ILE A 157 -9.80 8.27 30.45
C ILE A 157 -9.88 9.76 30.05
N ASN A 158 -10.90 10.14 29.26
CA ASN A 158 -11.09 11.52 28.82
C ASN A 158 -11.41 12.49 29.98
N TRP A 159 -12.11 12.04 31.03
CA TRP A 159 -12.46 12.88 32.17
C TRP A 159 -11.23 13.30 32.98
N PHE A 160 -10.22 12.43 33.05
CA PHE A 160 -8.93 12.79 33.61
C PHE A 160 -8.22 13.87 32.76
N LYS A 161 -8.21 13.73 31.43
CA LYS A 161 -7.52 14.66 30.48
C LYS A 161 -8.01 16.11 30.53
N LEU A 162 -9.27 16.34 30.90
CA LEU A 162 -9.82 17.70 31.07
C LEU A 162 -9.12 18.47 32.19
N GLY A 163 -8.69 17.78 33.25
CA GLY A 163 -8.01 18.40 34.39
C GLY A 163 -8.88 19.50 35.02
N ASN A 164 -8.52 20.76 34.78
CA ASN A 164 -9.19 21.93 35.35
C ASN A 164 -10.26 22.56 34.44
N THR A 165 -10.52 22.04 33.24
CA THR A 165 -11.50 22.65 32.32
C THR A 165 -12.94 22.19 32.59
N LEU A 166 -13.88 23.14 32.50
CA LEU A 166 -15.33 22.90 32.64
C LEU A 166 -16.00 22.45 31.33
N LYS A 167 -15.36 22.74 30.19
CA LYS A 167 -15.81 22.27 28.88
C LYS A 167 -15.20 20.91 28.64
N ASP A 168 -15.92 20.07 27.90
CA ASP A 168 -15.32 18.89 27.31
C ASP A 168 -14.59 19.36 26.04
N ASP A 169 -13.28 19.59 26.17
CA ASP A 169 -12.42 20.08 25.09
C ASP A 169 -12.21 19.01 24.00
N ASN A 170 -11.64 19.40 22.85
CA ASN A 170 -11.53 18.56 21.66
C ASN A 170 -10.98 17.16 21.94
N SER A 171 -11.67 16.12 21.44
CA SER A 171 -11.32 14.71 21.71
C SER A 171 -9.93 14.36 21.15
N GLY A 172 -8.94 14.31 22.05
CA GLY A 172 -7.53 14.07 21.70
C GLY A 172 -6.57 15.04 22.39
N GLU A 173 -7.05 16.21 22.81
CA GLU A 173 -6.27 17.18 23.59
C GLU A 173 -6.28 16.85 25.10
N THR A 174 -5.29 17.40 25.81
CA THR A 174 -5.14 17.27 27.26
C THR A 174 -4.47 18.54 27.80
N THR A 175 -4.99 19.08 28.90
CA THR A 175 -4.43 20.29 29.53
C THR A 175 -3.44 19.98 30.66
N LEU A 176 -3.27 18.69 30.95
CA LEU A 176 -2.42 18.17 32.02
C LEU A 176 -0.93 18.42 31.72
N ILE A 177 -0.16 18.70 32.78
CA ILE A 177 1.30 18.83 32.73
C ILE A 177 1.89 18.21 34.00
N SER A 178 2.88 17.32 33.85
CA SER A 178 3.47 16.53 34.94
C SER A 178 3.87 17.30 36.21
N TYR A 179 4.38 18.52 36.08
CA TYR A 179 4.86 19.34 37.20
C TYR A 179 3.80 20.30 37.78
N LYS A 180 2.54 20.22 37.33
CA LYS A 180 1.42 21.02 37.82
C LYS A 180 0.40 20.14 38.54
N GLN A 181 -0.46 20.76 39.35
CA GLN A 181 -1.67 20.08 39.84
C GLN A 181 -2.63 19.77 38.67
N PRO A 182 -3.32 18.62 38.67
CA PRO A 182 -3.39 17.62 39.75
C PRO A 182 -2.28 16.55 39.76
N LEU A 183 -1.38 16.53 38.76
CA LEU A 183 -0.45 15.41 38.57
C LEU A 183 0.82 15.45 39.43
N PHE A 184 1.28 16.62 39.87
CA PHE A 184 2.59 16.84 40.51
C PHE A 184 2.98 15.78 41.56
N GLU A 185 2.06 15.44 42.48
CA GLU A 185 2.31 14.43 43.51
C GLU A 185 1.86 13.03 43.08
N LYS A 186 0.70 12.90 42.42
CA LYS A 186 0.15 11.61 41.98
C LYS A 186 1.06 10.88 41.00
N LEU A 187 1.58 11.58 39.98
CA LEU A 187 2.53 11.02 39.03
C LEU A 187 3.83 10.56 39.71
N ARG A 188 4.30 11.27 40.75
CA ARG A 188 5.45 10.82 41.55
C ARG A 188 5.14 9.55 42.35
N ARG A 189 3.95 9.45 42.95
CA ARG A 189 3.53 8.27 43.71
C ARG A 189 3.35 7.05 42.81
N TRP A 190 2.61 7.17 41.71
CA TRP A 190 2.40 6.09 40.73
C TRP A 190 3.72 5.61 40.10
N ASN A 191 4.63 6.52 39.74
CA ASN A 191 5.98 6.13 39.31
C ASN A 191 6.78 5.40 40.40
N THR A 192 6.56 5.71 41.69
CA THR A 192 7.22 5.00 42.79
C THR A 192 6.72 3.56 42.88
N SER A 193 5.40 3.34 42.85
CA SER A 193 4.79 2.00 42.80
C SER A 193 5.22 1.18 41.57
N LEU A 194 5.28 1.82 40.39
CA LEU A 194 5.77 1.19 39.15
C LEU A 194 7.27 0.84 39.24
N MET A 195 8.09 1.66 39.91
CA MET A 195 9.49 1.36 40.16
C MET A 195 9.64 0.19 41.13
N GLU A 196 8.83 0.09 42.19
CA GLU A 196 8.83 -1.07 43.10
C GLU A 196 8.48 -2.38 42.37
N LEU A 197 7.45 -2.39 41.52
CA LEU A 197 7.14 -3.51 40.62
C LEU A 197 8.28 -3.80 39.63
N SER A 198 9.06 -2.79 39.22
CA SER A 198 10.24 -2.97 38.37
C SER A 198 11.44 -3.58 39.11
N TYR A 199 11.53 -3.42 40.43
CA TYR A 199 12.61 -4.00 41.25
C TYR A 199 12.33 -5.45 41.67
N ARG A 200 11.05 -5.88 41.73
CA ARG A 200 10.63 -7.24 42.16
C ARG A 200 10.60 -8.28 41.02
N THR A 201 11.38 -8.09 39.95
CA THR A 201 11.37 -8.90 38.71
C THR A 201 11.22 -10.42 38.92
N HIS A 202 11.94 -10.99 39.88
CA HIS A 202 12.03 -12.43 40.15
C HIS A 202 10.72 -13.11 40.59
N SER A 203 9.73 -12.31 41.03
CA SER A 203 8.43 -12.77 41.53
C SER A 203 7.24 -12.19 40.75
N ASN A 204 7.49 -11.44 39.67
CA ASN A 204 6.42 -10.81 38.90
C ASN A 204 5.61 -11.86 38.12
N THR A 205 4.32 -11.96 38.41
CA THR A 205 3.38 -12.81 37.66
C THR A 205 2.99 -12.14 36.33
N PRO A 206 2.47 -12.89 35.34
CA PRO A 206 1.80 -12.32 34.17
C PRO A 206 0.79 -11.21 34.52
N VAL A 207 -0.06 -11.38 35.55
CA VAL A 207 -1.03 -10.33 35.96
C VAL A 207 -0.34 -9.07 36.52
N MET A 208 0.77 -9.20 37.27
CA MET A 208 1.56 -8.03 37.70
C MET A 208 2.15 -7.27 36.50
N ASN A 209 2.54 -7.97 35.43
CA ASN A 209 3.02 -7.34 34.20
C ASN A 209 1.86 -6.70 33.40
N GLU A 210 0.66 -7.29 33.40
CA GLU A 210 -0.55 -6.72 32.81
C GLU A 210 -0.94 -5.40 33.50
N VAL A 211 -1.05 -5.39 34.84
CA VAL A 211 -1.32 -4.18 35.63
C VAL A 211 -0.25 -3.11 35.38
N LYS A 212 1.02 -3.49 35.33
CA LYS A 212 2.12 -2.57 35.00
C LYS A 212 1.99 -1.98 33.59
N GLN A 213 1.58 -2.77 32.59
CA GLN A 213 1.32 -2.28 31.23
C GLN A 213 0.12 -1.33 31.20
N LYS A 214 -0.99 -1.71 31.84
CA LYS A 214 -2.21 -0.90 32.00
C LYS A 214 -1.91 0.48 32.61
N TRP A 215 -1.16 0.52 33.70
CA TRP A 215 -0.68 1.78 34.30
C TRP A 215 0.23 2.59 33.38
N LEU A 216 1.18 1.95 32.68
CA LEU A 216 2.09 2.66 31.76
C LEU A 216 1.34 3.24 30.56
N SER A 217 0.32 2.57 30.02
CA SER A 217 -0.54 3.13 28.98
C SER A 217 -1.31 4.34 29.53
N PHE A 218 -2.03 4.18 30.64
CA PHE A 218 -2.78 5.26 31.29
C PHE A 218 -1.94 6.52 31.51
N LEU A 219 -0.74 6.40 32.09
CA LEU A 219 0.15 7.56 32.29
C LEU A 219 0.66 8.16 30.96
N SER A 220 0.89 7.33 29.94
CA SER A 220 1.28 7.78 28.60
C SER A 220 0.14 8.46 27.82
N ASP A 221 -1.10 8.05 28.07
CA ASP A 221 -2.32 8.54 27.43
C ASP A 221 -2.82 9.83 28.09
N LEU A 222 -2.62 10.02 29.41
CA LEU A 222 -2.95 11.26 30.12
C LEU A 222 -2.16 12.47 29.63
N LEU A 223 -0.87 12.27 29.37
CA LEU A 223 0.09 13.33 29.02
C LEU A 223 0.14 13.51 27.49
N PRO A 224 0.36 14.73 26.97
CA PRO A 224 0.53 14.92 25.53
C PRO A 224 1.87 14.32 25.05
N ILE A 225 1.94 13.87 23.79
CA ILE A 225 3.11 13.17 23.23
C ILE A 225 4.38 14.04 23.29
N GLN A 226 4.22 15.34 23.10
CA GLN A 226 5.29 16.34 23.17
C GLN A 226 5.78 16.65 24.59
N GLU A 227 5.15 16.13 25.66
CA GLU A 227 5.57 16.49 27.02
C GLU A 227 6.94 15.90 27.38
N GLU A 228 7.75 16.72 28.05
CA GLU A 228 9.10 16.41 28.52
C GLU A 228 9.22 15.14 29.37
N SER A 229 8.11 14.71 29.96
CA SER A 229 7.94 13.58 30.87
C SER A 229 7.44 12.30 30.16
N ASN A 230 6.74 12.43 29.03
CA ASN A 230 6.05 11.33 28.35
C ASN A 230 7.00 10.51 27.44
N PHE A 231 8.08 11.13 26.93
CA PHE A 231 9.14 10.43 26.21
C PHE A 231 10.42 10.31 27.03
N ASN A 232 11.06 9.13 27.02
CA ASN A 232 12.36 8.94 27.68
C ASN A 232 13.42 9.83 27.02
N ARG A 233 13.76 10.94 27.67
CA ARG A 233 14.77 11.92 27.25
C ARG A 233 16.19 11.38 27.26
N THR A 234 16.49 10.41 28.11
CA THR A 234 17.85 9.86 28.20
C THR A 234 18.22 9.11 26.91
N GLY A 235 19.49 9.18 26.55
CA GLY A 235 20.12 8.22 25.63
C GLY A 235 20.40 6.87 26.28
N SER A 236 19.69 6.51 27.37
CA SER A 236 19.87 5.21 28.02
C SER A 236 19.23 4.15 27.14
N ILE A 237 20.06 3.47 26.35
CA ILE A 237 19.73 2.19 25.74
C ILE A 237 19.35 1.24 26.88
N ALA A 238 18.25 0.52 26.73
CA ALA A 238 17.71 -0.29 27.81
C ALA A 238 18.71 -1.38 28.20
N LYS A 239 19.13 -1.38 29.46
CA LYS A 239 19.72 -2.59 30.06
C LYS A 239 18.57 -3.58 30.16
N LEU A 240 18.52 -4.54 29.24
CA LEU A 240 17.58 -5.64 29.32
C LEU A 240 17.76 -6.29 30.69
N SER A 241 16.66 -6.57 31.39
CA SER A 241 16.72 -7.49 32.51
C SER A 241 17.28 -8.81 32.02
N ASN A 242 18.16 -9.44 32.81
CA ASN A 242 18.46 -10.86 32.61
C ASN A 242 17.14 -11.64 32.58
N SER A 243 17.13 -12.79 31.90
CA SER A 243 15.96 -13.66 31.74
C SER A 243 15.13 -13.75 33.02
N THR A 244 13.80 -13.57 32.87
CA THR A 244 12.86 -13.31 33.96
C THR A 244 12.96 -14.31 35.12
N THR A 245 13.35 -15.56 34.82
CA THR A 245 13.69 -16.60 35.76
C THR A 245 15.18 -16.58 36.17
N ASN A 246 15.46 -16.11 37.40
CA ASN A 246 16.65 -16.51 38.18
C ASN A 246 16.54 -17.94 38.75
N TRP A 247 15.49 -18.67 38.37
CA TRP A 247 15.32 -20.10 38.62
C TRP A 247 16.16 -20.88 37.59
N ASN A 248 16.65 -22.06 37.96
CA ASN A 248 17.53 -22.92 37.14
C ASN A 248 18.85 -22.26 36.65
N ILE A 249 19.44 -21.33 37.42
CA ILE A 249 20.76 -20.76 37.10
C ILE A 249 21.84 -21.85 37.09
N TYR A 250 22.50 -22.02 35.95
CA TYR A 250 23.71 -22.83 35.84
C TYR A 250 24.90 -22.12 36.53
N GLN A 251 25.50 -22.77 37.53
CA GLN A 251 26.57 -22.19 38.35
C GLN A 251 27.94 -22.22 37.65
N THR A 252 28.10 -21.47 36.56
CA THR A 252 29.40 -21.27 35.92
C THR A 252 30.38 -20.59 36.87
N THR A 253 31.44 -21.26 37.29
CA THR A 253 32.58 -20.57 37.90
C THR A 253 33.33 -19.78 36.83
N GLU A 254 33.53 -18.48 37.04
CA GLU A 254 33.89 -17.50 35.98
C GLU A 254 35.28 -17.72 35.32
N ASN A 255 36.04 -18.71 35.76
CA ASN A 255 37.42 -18.96 35.35
C ASN A 255 37.64 -20.23 34.52
N TYR A 256 36.61 -21.03 34.25
CA TYR A 256 36.71 -22.18 33.35
C TYR A 256 36.04 -21.89 32.01
N ARG A 257 36.80 -22.11 30.92
CA ARG A 257 36.18 -22.43 29.63
C ARG A 257 35.59 -23.82 29.71
N GLY A 258 34.35 -23.96 29.23
CA GLY A 258 33.70 -25.25 29.13
C GLY A 258 34.45 -26.27 28.28
N GLN A 259 34.13 -27.54 28.51
CA GLN A 259 34.59 -28.69 27.75
C GLN A 259 33.50 -29.19 26.77
N SER A 260 32.23 -28.83 26.98
CA SER A 260 31.13 -29.07 26.05
C SER A 260 31.06 -27.99 24.95
N LYS A 261 30.27 -28.23 23.89
CA LYS A 261 29.98 -27.20 22.87
C LYS A 261 28.98 -26.18 23.40
N GLU A 262 28.09 -26.68 24.24
CA GLU A 262 26.94 -26.05 24.85
C GLU A 262 27.44 -24.96 25.83
N GLU A 263 28.34 -25.29 26.76
CA GLU A 263 29.06 -24.38 27.67
C GLU A 263 29.79 -23.28 26.89
N SER A 264 30.47 -23.65 25.78
CA SER A 264 31.20 -22.70 24.95
C SER A 264 30.27 -21.73 24.23
N PHE A 265 29.14 -22.22 23.69
CA PHE A 265 28.13 -21.39 23.03
C PHE A 265 27.46 -20.44 24.03
N PHE A 266 27.09 -20.94 25.21
CA PHE A 266 26.54 -20.14 26.31
C PHE A 266 27.52 -19.05 26.77
N SER A 267 28.79 -19.40 26.99
CA SER A 267 29.90 -18.45 27.27
C SER A 267 29.97 -17.33 26.23
N ASP A 268 30.01 -17.71 24.95
CA ASP A 268 30.23 -16.78 23.85
C ASP A 268 29.00 -15.88 23.61
N ILE A 269 27.78 -16.42 23.67
CA ILE A 269 26.53 -15.65 23.61
C ILE A 269 26.43 -14.67 24.79
N LYS A 270 26.72 -15.12 26.02
CA LYS A 270 26.71 -14.28 27.24
C LYS A 270 27.71 -13.13 27.14
N LEU A 271 28.92 -13.38 26.60
CA LEU A 271 29.92 -12.35 26.32
C LEU A 271 29.38 -11.28 25.35
N VAL A 272 28.69 -11.69 24.29
CA VAL A 272 28.09 -10.79 23.29
C VAL A 272 26.94 -9.98 23.86
N TYR A 273 26.05 -10.59 24.65
CA TYR A 273 24.99 -9.85 25.32
C TYR A 273 25.54 -8.76 26.23
N GLN A 274 26.46 -9.11 27.12
CA GLN A 274 27.02 -8.19 28.11
C GLN A 274 27.85 -7.06 27.48
N ASN A 275 28.68 -7.35 26.48
CA ASN A 275 29.71 -6.42 25.99
C ASN A 275 29.41 -5.79 24.62
N PHE A 276 28.30 -6.17 23.96
CA PHE A 276 27.88 -5.56 22.69
C PHE A 276 26.41 -5.13 22.74
N ILE A 277 25.47 -6.05 23.02
CA ILE A 277 24.02 -5.76 22.91
C ILE A 277 23.54 -4.84 24.04
N TYR A 278 23.92 -5.11 25.30
CA TYR A 278 23.49 -4.33 26.47
C TYR A 278 24.34 -3.09 26.74
N ALA A 279 25.51 -2.97 26.09
CA ALA A 279 26.50 -1.92 26.36
C ALA A 279 27.16 -1.31 25.10
N PRO A 280 26.41 -0.96 24.02
CA PRO A 280 27.01 -0.50 22.76
C PRO A 280 27.82 0.81 22.87
N LEU A 281 27.49 1.67 23.84
CA LEU A 281 28.24 2.89 24.13
C LEU A 281 29.61 2.58 24.76
N GLU A 282 29.64 1.63 25.70
CA GLU A 282 30.84 1.15 26.36
C GLU A 282 31.71 0.35 25.35
N PHE A 283 31.10 -0.49 24.51
CA PHE A 283 31.73 -1.12 23.35
C PHE A 283 32.38 -0.09 22.42
N LEU A 284 31.67 0.97 22.04
CA LEU A 284 32.22 2.02 21.18
C LEU A 284 33.45 2.69 21.82
N SER A 285 33.45 2.89 23.13
CA SER A 285 34.60 3.43 23.88
C SER A 285 35.76 2.44 24.11
N SER A 286 35.54 1.12 23.96
CA SER A 286 36.50 0.11 24.38
C SER A 286 37.79 0.10 23.56
N SER A 287 38.85 -0.53 24.12
CA SER A 287 40.10 -0.75 23.41
C SER A 287 39.94 -1.59 22.13
N LEU A 288 40.88 -1.42 21.20
CA LEU A 288 40.89 -2.12 19.91
C LEU A 288 40.91 -3.65 20.08
N ASP A 289 41.69 -4.16 21.03
CA ASP A 289 41.80 -5.61 21.31
C ASP A 289 40.48 -6.20 21.83
N HIS A 290 39.75 -5.46 22.67
CA HIS A 290 38.44 -5.87 23.16
C HIS A 290 37.42 -5.98 22.01
N LYS A 291 37.44 -5.00 21.07
CA LYS A 291 36.61 -5.07 19.85
C LYS A 291 37.01 -6.22 18.94
N ILE A 292 38.31 -6.49 18.77
CA ILE A 292 38.79 -7.63 17.95
C ILE A 292 38.37 -8.98 18.58
N LYS A 293 38.40 -9.10 19.91
CA LYS A 293 37.89 -10.28 20.63
C LYS A 293 36.40 -10.49 20.36
N ILE A 294 35.59 -9.45 20.52
CA ILE A 294 34.14 -9.51 20.32
C ILE A 294 33.76 -9.74 18.85
N ASP A 295 34.40 -9.05 17.92
CA ASP A 295 34.25 -9.23 16.47
C ASP A 295 34.42 -10.69 16.06
N LYS A 296 35.48 -11.34 16.57
CA LYS A 296 35.74 -12.76 16.30
C LYS A 296 34.64 -13.67 16.86
N VAL A 297 34.17 -13.42 18.09
CA VAL A 297 33.11 -14.23 18.74
C VAL A 297 31.76 -14.04 18.05
N ILE A 298 31.34 -12.78 17.82
CA ILE A 298 30.11 -12.45 17.10
C ILE A 298 30.11 -13.05 15.69
N SER A 299 31.23 -12.94 14.96
CA SER A 299 31.35 -13.52 13.62
C SER A 299 31.13 -15.03 13.64
N THR A 300 31.78 -15.78 14.56
CA THR A 300 31.61 -17.24 14.68
C THR A 300 30.19 -17.64 15.08
N ILE A 301 29.53 -16.90 15.97
CA ILE A 301 28.10 -17.14 16.29
C ILE A 301 27.23 -16.93 15.04
N ILE A 302 27.46 -15.85 14.29
CA ILE A 302 26.71 -15.52 13.06
C ILE A 302 27.03 -16.47 11.91
N ASP A 303 28.22 -17.08 11.86
CA ASP A 303 28.52 -18.20 10.96
C ASP A 303 27.61 -19.39 11.29
N ASN A 304 27.66 -19.90 12.53
CA ASN A 304 26.87 -21.04 12.96
C ASN A 304 25.35 -20.83 12.76
N ILE A 305 24.83 -19.64 13.11
CA ILE A 305 23.40 -19.31 12.97
C ILE A 305 22.99 -19.22 11.50
N LEU A 306 23.80 -18.62 10.61
CA LEU A 306 23.47 -18.53 9.19
C LEU A 306 23.62 -19.87 8.46
N GLU A 307 24.50 -20.76 8.91
CA GLU A 307 24.56 -22.14 8.43
C GLU A 307 23.27 -22.92 8.77
N LEU A 308 22.77 -22.80 10.00
CA LEU A 308 21.49 -23.41 10.41
C LEU A 308 20.29 -22.85 9.63
N GLU A 309 20.21 -21.53 9.48
CA GLU A 309 19.21 -20.87 8.63
C GLU A 309 19.30 -21.34 7.17
N GLU A 310 20.52 -21.53 6.64
CA GLU A 310 20.71 -22.07 5.28
C GLU A 310 20.12 -23.47 5.16
N VAL A 311 20.35 -24.38 6.12
CA VAL A 311 19.74 -25.73 6.10
C VAL A 311 18.20 -25.64 6.22
N PHE A 312 17.67 -24.77 7.07
CA PHE A 312 16.22 -24.52 7.21
C PHE A 312 15.56 -24.07 5.91
N TYR A 313 16.03 -22.98 5.28
CA TYR A 313 15.47 -22.53 4.00
C TYR A 313 15.73 -23.54 2.87
N ASN A 314 16.81 -24.32 2.92
CA ASN A 314 17.08 -25.36 1.93
C ASN A 314 16.17 -26.60 2.10
N LYS A 315 15.73 -26.94 3.33
CA LYS A 315 14.68 -27.95 3.61
C LYS A 315 13.36 -27.52 2.95
N ILE A 316 12.87 -26.33 3.29
CA ILE A 316 11.63 -25.75 2.73
C ILE A 316 11.69 -25.68 1.19
N LYS A 317 12.79 -25.18 0.64
CA LYS A 317 13.01 -25.06 -0.81
C LYS A 317 13.08 -26.42 -1.53
N LYS A 318 13.59 -27.46 -0.87
CA LYS A 318 13.60 -28.83 -1.39
C LYS A 318 12.19 -29.40 -1.44
N GLU A 319 11.45 -29.33 -0.34
CA GLU A 319 10.08 -29.86 -0.22
C GLU A 319 9.14 -29.20 -1.25
N LEU A 320 9.18 -27.87 -1.36
CA LEU A 320 8.46 -27.10 -2.39
C LEU A 320 8.86 -27.52 -3.82
N LYS A 321 10.14 -27.79 -4.07
CA LYS A 321 10.62 -28.23 -5.38
C LYS A 321 10.13 -29.64 -5.71
N GLU A 322 10.09 -30.54 -4.74
CA GLU A 322 9.60 -31.90 -4.91
C GLU A 322 8.09 -31.92 -5.17
N ILE A 323 7.30 -31.13 -4.43
CA ILE A 323 5.86 -30.91 -4.68
C ILE A 323 5.63 -30.37 -6.10
N ASN A 324 6.37 -29.35 -6.52
CA ASN A 324 6.24 -28.78 -7.88
C ASN A 324 6.65 -29.77 -8.98
N ILE A 325 7.66 -30.61 -8.76
CA ILE A 325 8.04 -31.68 -9.70
C ILE A 325 6.93 -32.75 -9.80
N ILE A 326 6.26 -33.07 -8.70
CA ILE A 326 5.12 -33.99 -8.68
C ILE A 326 3.93 -33.39 -9.43
N ASN A 327 3.55 -32.15 -9.13
CA ASN A 327 2.43 -31.46 -9.78
C ASN A 327 2.60 -31.37 -11.30
N ASN A 328 3.80 -31.04 -11.79
CA ASN A 328 4.11 -31.00 -13.22
C ASN A 328 4.19 -32.37 -13.90
N LYS A 329 4.41 -33.46 -13.15
CA LYS A 329 4.33 -34.83 -13.69
C LYS A 329 2.90 -35.35 -13.78
N LEU A 330 2.02 -34.89 -12.88
CA LEU A 330 0.61 -35.27 -12.84
C LEU A 330 -0.24 -34.46 -13.81
N ASN A 331 0.09 -33.18 -14.01
CA ASN A 331 -0.70 -32.25 -14.80
C ASN A 331 0.15 -31.66 -15.97
N PRO A 332 -0.14 -32.01 -17.24
CA PRO A 332 0.46 -31.32 -18.37
C PRO A 332 0.05 -29.84 -18.37
N ASP A 333 0.93 -28.97 -18.88
CA ASP A 333 0.77 -27.51 -18.96
C ASP A 333 0.50 -26.78 -17.62
N TYR A 334 0.76 -27.43 -16.48
CA TYR A 334 0.61 -26.81 -15.16
C TYR A 334 1.65 -25.70 -14.91
N PHE A 335 1.15 -24.47 -14.79
CA PHE A 335 1.99 -23.30 -14.49
C PHE A 335 2.40 -23.30 -13.02
N ILE A 336 3.69 -23.57 -12.74
CA ILE A 336 4.26 -23.38 -11.41
C ILE A 336 4.28 -21.88 -11.08
N PRO A 337 3.61 -21.40 -10.02
CA PRO A 337 3.80 -20.04 -9.55
C PRO A 337 5.25 -19.84 -9.11
N SER A 338 5.89 -18.75 -9.55
CA SER A 338 7.30 -18.45 -9.26
C SER A 338 7.60 -18.07 -7.79
N LYS A 339 6.59 -18.07 -6.93
CA LYS A 339 6.66 -17.90 -5.48
C LYS A 339 5.99 -19.11 -4.80
N PRO A 340 6.45 -19.53 -3.61
CA PRO A 340 5.68 -20.48 -2.80
C PRO A 340 4.27 -19.95 -2.53
N GLN A 341 3.28 -20.84 -2.52
CA GLN A 341 2.00 -20.54 -1.89
C GLN A 341 2.20 -20.65 -0.38
N GLU A 342 2.22 -19.50 0.29
CA GLU A 342 2.16 -19.42 1.75
C GLU A 342 0.72 -19.66 2.21
N GLY A 343 0.50 -20.64 3.08
CA GLY A 343 -0.82 -20.95 3.63
C GLY A 343 -0.93 -22.36 4.20
N LEU A 344 -2.02 -22.63 4.91
CA LEU A 344 -2.39 -23.98 5.31
C LEU A 344 -2.69 -24.85 4.07
N PRO A 345 -2.27 -26.14 4.06
CA PRO A 345 -2.67 -27.08 3.02
C PRO A 345 -4.20 -27.14 2.87
N GLU A 346 -4.67 -27.26 1.61
CA GLU A 346 -6.11 -27.17 1.29
C GLU A 346 -6.96 -28.18 2.09
N TYR A 347 -6.43 -29.39 2.34
CA TYR A 347 -7.12 -30.42 3.11
C TYR A 347 -7.30 -30.06 4.60
N LEU A 348 -6.46 -29.18 5.17
CA LEU A 348 -6.70 -28.59 6.50
C LEU A 348 -7.67 -27.43 6.39
N ARG A 349 -7.51 -26.57 5.38
CA ARG A 349 -8.37 -25.38 5.15
C ARG A 349 -9.86 -25.73 4.98
N THR A 350 -10.18 -26.91 4.47
CA THR A 350 -11.57 -27.39 4.33
C THR A 350 -12.03 -28.34 5.44
N SER A 351 -11.18 -28.68 6.42
CA SER A 351 -11.49 -29.69 7.43
C SER A 351 -12.07 -29.08 8.70
N LYS A 352 -13.41 -29.13 8.83
CA LYS A 352 -14.11 -28.76 10.07
C LYS A 352 -13.60 -29.52 11.30
N LEU A 353 -13.28 -30.80 11.15
CA LEU A 353 -12.74 -31.61 12.25
C LEU A 353 -11.37 -31.09 12.72
N PHE A 354 -10.56 -30.53 11.82
CA PHE A 354 -9.30 -29.89 12.21
C PHE A 354 -9.54 -28.54 12.91
N GLU A 355 -10.49 -27.74 12.41
CA GLU A 355 -10.92 -26.47 13.02
C GLU A 355 -11.48 -26.70 14.44
N GLU A 356 -12.38 -27.68 14.60
CA GLU A 356 -12.96 -28.11 15.87
C GLU A 356 -11.86 -28.59 16.85
N LEU A 357 -10.98 -29.51 16.44
CA LEU A 357 -9.87 -29.98 17.29
C LEU A 357 -8.92 -28.84 17.68
N ASN A 358 -8.53 -27.98 16.74
CA ASN A 358 -7.64 -26.86 17.01
C ASN A 358 -8.28 -25.84 17.97
N SER A 359 -9.58 -25.57 17.82
CA SER A 359 -10.32 -24.72 18.77
C SER A 359 -10.40 -25.35 20.17
N SER A 360 -10.62 -26.67 20.24
CA SER A 360 -10.63 -27.44 21.50
C SER A 360 -9.27 -27.36 22.20
N SER A 361 -8.18 -27.70 21.53
CA SER A 361 -6.82 -27.63 22.11
C SER A 361 -6.40 -26.21 22.49
N MET A 362 -6.83 -25.19 21.74
CA MET A 362 -6.59 -23.79 22.12
C MET A 362 -7.40 -23.39 23.37
N SER A 363 -8.64 -23.88 23.50
CA SER A 363 -9.45 -23.64 24.71
C SER A 363 -8.92 -24.37 25.95
N GLU A 364 -8.35 -25.57 25.77
CA GLU A 364 -7.65 -26.31 26.82
C GLU A 364 -6.37 -25.58 27.24
N PHE A 365 -5.55 -25.13 26.28
CA PHE A 365 -4.37 -24.31 26.54
C PHE A 365 -4.72 -23.02 27.28
N GLN A 366 -5.78 -22.31 26.87
CA GLN A 366 -6.27 -21.11 27.55
C GLN A 366 -6.73 -21.44 28.99
N SER A 367 -7.47 -22.53 29.20
CA SER A 367 -7.91 -22.98 30.53
C SER A 367 -6.76 -23.41 31.45
N ILE A 368 -5.61 -23.79 30.88
CA ILE A 368 -4.36 -24.02 31.63
C ILE A 368 -3.68 -22.67 31.93
N TYR A 369 -3.56 -21.79 30.92
CA TYR A 369 -2.99 -20.45 31.06
C TYR A 369 -3.68 -19.63 32.15
N ASP A 370 -5.01 -19.59 32.17
CA ASP A 370 -5.81 -18.87 33.16
C ASP A 370 -5.63 -19.37 34.60
N LYS A 371 -5.15 -20.61 34.80
CA LYS A 371 -4.80 -21.15 36.13
C LYS A 371 -3.36 -20.82 36.54
N ILE A 372 -2.44 -20.70 35.59
CA ILE A 372 -1.02 -20.43 35.87
C ILE A 372 -0.62 -18.94 35.80
N LYS A 373 -1.49 -18.05 35.29
CA LYS A 373 -1.20 -16.60 35.18
C LYS A 373 -0.91 -15.87 36.51
N HIS A 374 -1.31 -16.46 37.63
CA HIS A 374 -1.01 -15.97 38.99
C HIS A 374 0.32 -16.53 39.55
N LEU A 375 1.06 -17.32 38.76
CA LEU A 375 2.40 -17.83 39.08
C LEU A 375 3.48 -17.07 38.27
N PRO A 376 4.74 -17.00 38.74
CA PRO A 376 5.85 -16.41 37.98
C PRO A 376 6.27 -17.35 36.84
N VAL A 377 5.60 -17.24 35.69
CA VAL A 377 5.86 -18.00 34.45
C VAL A 377 6.69 -17.13 33.48
N PRO A 378 7.76 -17.66 32.84
CA PRO A 378 8.52 -16.91 31.85
C PRO A 378 7.70 -16.59 30.59
N ASN A 379 8.06 -15.51 29.90
CA ASN A 379 7.47 -15.16 28.60
C ASN A 379 7.87 -16.23 27.55
N PRO A 380 6.95 -16.72 26.70
CA PRO A 380 7.26 -17.68 25.62
C PRO A 380 8.38 -17.27 24.65
N LEU A 381 8.73 -15.98 24.58
CA LEU A 381 9.83 -15.42 23.77
C LEU A 381 11.01 -14.89 24.60
N ASP A 382 11.10 -15.25 25.89
CA ASP A 382 12.29 -14.99 26.72
C ASP A 382 13.44 -15.93 26.31
N MET A 383 14.66 -15.38 26.22
CA MET A 383 15.84 -16.19 25.95
C MET A 383 16.41 -16.68 27.27
N SER A 384 16.70 -17.97 27.38
CA SER A 384 17.11 -18.63 28.63
C SER A 384 18.57 -18.33 29.03
N THR A 385 18.92 -17.05 29.21
CA THR A 385 20.30 -16.58 29.50
C THR A 385 20.91 -17.08 30.81
N THR A 386 20.14 -17.83 31.62
CA THR A 386 20.55 -18.49 32.86
C THR A 386 20.79 -20.00 32.75
N ASP A 387 20.30 -20.67 31.70
CA ASP A 387 20.49 -22.10 31.43
C ASP A 387 21.17 -22.36 30.08
N GLU A 388 22.24 -23.15 30.13
CA GLU A 388 23.04 -23.55 28.97
C GLU A 388 22.24 -24.41 27.98
N TYR A 389 21.53 -25.42 28.48
CA TYR A 389 20.89 -26.42 27.63
C TYR A 389 19.68 -25.83 26.89
N SER A 390 18.82 -25.11 27.61
CA SER A 390 17.70 -24.39 27.00
C SER A 390 18.17 -23.33 25.99
N LEU A 391 19.26 -22.60 26.26
CA LEU A 391 19.74 -21.56 25.34
C LEU A 391 20.35 -22.18 24.07
N PHE A 392 21.07 -23.28 24.21
CA PHE A 392 21.58 -24.03 23.07
C PHE A 392 20.42 -24.59 22.23
N ASP A 393 19.43 -25.22 22.85
CA ASP A 393 18.29 -25.80 22.14
C ASP A 393 17.40 -24.74 21.45
N GLN A 394 17.14 -23.60 22.11
CA GLN A 394 16.43 -22.44 21.54
C GLN A 394 17.05 -21.95 20.22
N PHE A 395 18.39 -21.99 20.09
CA PHE A 395 19.08 -21.54 18.87
C PHE A 395 19.28 -22.66 17.85
N MET A 396 19.60 -23.87 18.31
CA MET A 396 20.04 -24.99 17.46
C MET A 396 18.87 -25.82 16.90
N THR A 397 17.68 -25.73 17.49
CA THR A 397 16.46 -26.38 16.96
C THR A 397 16.12 -25.85 15.57
N LEU A 398 16.34 -26.69 14.55
CA LEU A 398 16.19 -26.28 13.15
C LEU A 398 14.76 -25.85 12.79
N GLU A 399 13.75 -26.41 13.44
CA GLU A 399 12.33 -26.20 13.10
C GLU A 399 11.74 -24.92 13.70
N ASN A 400 12.47 -24.23 14.58
CA ASN A 400 12.12 -22.92 15.15
C ASN A 400 13.20 -21.90 14.77
N ASP A 401 12.84 -20.88 13.98
CA ASP A 401 13.75 -19.80 13.57
C ASP A 401 13.59 -18.51 14.41
N ILE A 402 12.62 -18.46 15.33
CA ILE A 402 12.22 -17.24 16.04
C ILE A 402 13.36 -16.68 16.90
N PHE A 403 14.00 -17.51 17.73
CA PHE A 403 15.12 -17.06 18.58
C PHE A 403 16.35 -16.64 17.76
N ARG A 404 16.67 -17.35 16.66
CA ARG A 404 17.73 -16.96 15.72
C ARG A 404 17.42 -15.60 15.08
N LYS A 405 16.18 -15.38 14.65
CA LYS A 405 15.71 -14.11 14.09
C LYS A 405 15.71 -12.97 15.11
N GLN A 406 15.30 -13.22 16.36
CA GLN A 406 15.34 -12.28 17.48
C GLN A 406 16.78 -11.83 17.79
N PHE A 407 17.75 -12.76 17.82
CA PHE A 407 19.17 -12.43 17.97
C PHE A 407 19.72 -11.63 16.78
N MET A 408 19.39 -12.02 15.54
CA MET A 408 19.78 -11.27 14.34
C MET A 408 19.23 -9.83 14.35
N ILE A 409 17.98 -9.64 14.78
CA ILE A 409 17.37 -8.31 14.98
C ILE A 409 18.15 -7.50 16.02
N GLN A 410 18.44 -8.07 17.19
CA GLN A 410 19.20 -7.37 18.24
C GLN A 410 20.59 -6.93 17.73
N VAL A 411 21.37 -7.86 17.17
CA VAL A 411 22.69 -7.57 16.59
C VAL A 411 22.60 -6.50 15.49
N TYR A 412 21.54 -6.52 14.68
CA TYR A 412 21.30 -5.52 13.63
C TYR A 412 21.10 -4.12 14.22
N PHE A 413 20.16 -3.95 15.17
CA PHE A 413 19.88 -2.63 15.76
C PHE A 413 21.02 -2.10 16.63
N THR A 414 21.71 -2.97 17.38
CA THR A 414 22.95 -2.59 18.09
C THR A 414 24.01 -2.10 17.10
N SER A 415 24.20 -2.79 15.97
CA SER A 415 25.14 -2.38 14.91
C SER A 415 24.75 -1.06 14.23
N TYR A 416 23.45 -0.84 14.03
CA TYR A 416 22.90 0.38 13.45
C TYR A 416 23.13 1.59 14.37
N ILE A 417 22.81 1.48 15.66
CA ILE A 417 23.03 2.56 16.65
C ILE A 417 24.52 2.92 16.75
N ILE A 418 25.42 1.93 16.82
CA ILE A 418 26.88 2.17 16.83
C ILE A 418 27.32 2.87 15.54
N THR A 419 26.72 2.52 14.39
CA THR A 419 27.03 3.18 13.11
C THR A 419 26.53 4.63 13.09
N GLN A 420 25.31 4.92 13.58
CA GLN A 420 24.80 6.30 13.69
C GLN A 420 25.66 7.18 14.61
N LEU A 421 26.14 6.66 15.74
CA LEU A 421 27.07 7.37 16.65
C LEU A 421 28.43 7.71 16.02
N ILE A 422 28.87 6.90 15.05
CA ILE A 422 30.11 7.12 14.29
C ILE A 422 29.89 8.07 13.12
N GLU A 423 28.74 7.99 12.42
CA GLU A 423 28.51 8.68 11.15
C GLU A 423 27.70 9.98 11.25
N SER A 424 26.95 10.18 12.35
CA SER A 424 26.21 11.42 12.63
C SER A 424 26.77 12.11 13.88
N ASP A 425 27.37 13.28 13.68
CA ASP A 425 27.84 14.13 14.76
C ASP A 425 26.66 14.63 15.62
N GLU A 426 25.50 14.93 15.01
CA GLU A 426 24.27 15.31 15.73
C GLU A 426 23.81 14.23 16.73
N VAL A 427 23.85 12.96 16.32
CA VAL A 427 23.50 11.82 17.20
C VAL A 427 24.53 11.70 18.33
N ARG A 428 25.84 11.84 18.01
CA ARG A 428 26.90 11.81 19.02
C ARG A 428 26.75 12.92 20.06
N ASP A 429 26.46 14.15 19.63
CA ASP A 429 26.21 15.30 20.50
C ASP A 429 24.99 15.10 21.39
N PHE A 430 23.91 14.51 20.88
CA PHE A 430 22.74 14.14 21.67
C PHE A 430 23.08 13.13 22.78
N PHE A 431 23.85 12.07 22.47
CA PHE A 431 24.26 11.10 23.48
C PHE A 431 25.27 11.69 24.48
N ASN A 432 26.31 12.41 24.02
CA ASN A 432 27.27 13.16 24.86
C ASN A 432 26.55 14.08 25.86
N THR A 433 25.61 14.89 25.38
CA THR A 433 24.83 15.86 26.17
C THR A 433 23.96 15.19 27.22
N ASN A 434 23.44 13.98 26.96
CA ASN A 434 22.60 13.26 27.92
C ASN A 434 23.42 12.43 28.91
N ILE A 435 24.54 11.82 28.51
CA ILE A 435 25.43 11.07 29.40
C ILE A 435 26.06 12.02 30.44
N SER A 436 26.58 13.17 30.00
CA SER A 436 27.19 14.17 30.88
C SER A 436 26.21 14.74 31.93
N LYS A 437 24.94 14.96 31.56
CA LYS A 437 23.87 15.38 32.50
C LYS A 437 23.55 14.33 33.58
N VAL A 438 23.59 13.03 33.24
CA VAL A 438 23.20 11.94 34.16
C VAL A 438 24.38 11.41 34.98
N LYS A 439 25.60 11.43 34.43
CA LYS A 439 26.83 10.95 35.10
C LYS A 439 28.03 11.86 34.80
N ALA A 440 28.08 13.03 35.45
CA ALA A 440 29.20 13.97 35.32
C ALA A 440 30.59 13.37 35.64
N ALA A 441 30.66 12.26 36.39
CA ALA A 441 31.90 11.55 36.71
C ALA A 441 32.25 10.38 35.75
N HIS A 442 31.39 10.04 34.78
CA HIS A 442 31.62 8.98 33.77
C HIS A 442 31.28 9.53 32.37
N SER A 443 31.98 10.57 31.94
CA SER A 443 31.96 11.02 30.56
C SER A 443 32.69 10.01 29.67
N ILE A 444 31.95 9.18 28.95
CA ILE A 444 32.47 8.52 27.75
C ILE A 444 32.71 9.64 26.73
N SER A 445 33.96 10.07 26.60
CA SER A 445 34.34 11.05 25.58
C SER A 445 34.42 10.35 24.22
N PHE A 446 33.43 10.57 23.38
CA PHE A 446 33.46 10.06 22.00
C PHE A 446 34.49 10.82 21.12
N ASP A 447 34.96 11.99 21.56
CA ASP A 447 35.88 12.84 20.81
C ASP A 447 37.36 12.45 20.99
N ASP A 448 37.70 11.85 22.14
CA ASP A 448 39.03 11.29 22.43
C ASP A 448 39.28 9.91 21.77
N MET A 449 38.32 9.39 20.99
CA MET A 449 38.43 8.07 20.38
C MET A 449 39.43 8.04 19.21
N GLU A 450 40.41 7.13 19.29
CA GLU A 450 41.38 6.91 18.20
C GLU A 450 40.69 6.62 16.86
N LYS A 451 41.14 7.31 15.80
CA LYS A 451 40.60 7.15 14.43
C LYS A 451 40.67 5.71 13.91
N GLN A 452 41.66 4.93 14.32
CA GLN A 452 41.78 3.50 14.01
C GLN A 452 40.69 2.67 14.72
N ASN A 453 40.40 3.00 15.97
CA ASN A 453 39.39 2.34 16.80
C ASN A 453 37.97 2.61 16.28
N ILE A 454 37.68 3.86 15.87
CA ILE A 454 36.44 4.26 15.17
C ILE A 454 36.31 3.50 13.83
N LYS A 455 37.36 3.52 13.00
CA LYS A 455 37.34 2.86 11.68
C LYS A 455 37.11 1.35 11.80
N LYS A 456 37.71 0.68 12.79
CA LYS A 456 37.49 -0.74 13.03
C LYS A 456 36.03 -1.03 13.42
N ALA A 457 35.46 -0.23 14.34
CA ALA A 457 34.06 -0.37 14.76
C ALA A 457 33.08 -0.20 13.57
N SER A 458 33.21 0.88 12.79
CA SER A 458 32.36 1.14 11.61
C SER A 458 32.49 0.06 10.53
N THR A 459 33.72 -0.44 10.29
CA THR A 459 33.93 -1.52 9.30
C THR A 459 33.26 -2.82 9.77
N PHE A 460 33.33 -3.11 11.07
CA PHE A 460 32.71 -4.30 11.68
C PHE A 460 31.18 -4.24 11.63
N THR A 461 30.55 -3.17 12.13
CA THR A 461 29.09 -3.05 12.16
C THR A 461 28.48 -3.06 10.76
N LYS A 462 29.10 -2.37 9.79
CA LYS A 462 28.68 -2.42 8.38
C LYS A 462 28.85 -3.80 7.76
N HIS A 463 29.88 -4.56 8.14
CA HIS A 463 30.04 -5.94 7.70
C HIS A 463 28.90 -6.83 8.22
N LEU A 464 28.50 -6.69 9.49
CA LEU A 464 27.36 -7.44 10.04
C LEU A 464 26.05 -7.06 9.35
N MET A 465 25.70 -5.77 9.33
CA MET A 465 24.43 -5.31 8.77
C MET A 465 24.28 -5.65 7.28
N VAL A 466 25.23 -5.21 6.45
CA VAL A 466 25.09 -5.25 4.99
C VAL A 466 25.57 -6.59 4.41
N ASN A 467 26.80 -6.98 4.72
CA ASN A 467 27.46 -8.11 4.05
C ASN A 467 27.04 -9.48 4.60
N ARG A 468 26.57 -9.55 5.86
CA ARG A 468 26.04 -10.76 6.49
C ARG A 468 24.52 -10.76 6.47
N ILE A 469 23.87 -9.94 7.29
CA ILE A 469 22.43 -10.02 7.58
C ILE A 469 21.59 -9.68 6.34
N LYS A 470 21.65 -8.44 5.82
CA LYS A 470 20.84 -8.05 4.65
C LYS A 470 21.12 -8.94 3.43
N ARG A 471 22.39 -9.23 3.15
CA ARG A 471 22.79 -10.07 2.01
C ARG A 471 22.28 -11.50 2.13
N PHE A 472 22.25 -12.10 3.32
CA PHE A 472 21.72 -13.45 3.50
C PHE A 472 20.20 -13.46 3.27
N TYR A 473 19.45 -12.67 4.05
CA TYR A 473 18.00 -12.70 4.02
C TYR A 473 17.43 -12.21 2.67
N GLY A 474 18.04 -11.22 2.02
CA GLY A 474 17.67 -10.79 0.67
C GLY A 474 17.75 -11.87 -0.43
N ASN A 475 18.44 -12.99 -0.17
CA ASN A 475 18.50 -14.16 -1.07
C ASN A 475 17.63 -15.36 -0.61
N LYS A 476 17.08 -15.32 0.61
CA LYS A 476 16.46 -16.47 1.30
C LYS A 476 15.04 -16.18 1.80
N ASP A 477 14.87 -15.10 2.57
CA ASP A 477 13.62 -14.61 3.13
C ASP A 477 13.53 -13.09 2.93
N LYS A 478 12.88 -12.69 1.83
CA LYS A 478 12.67 -11.27 1.54
C LYS A 478 11.72 -10.60 2.54
N LYS A 479 10.75 -11.31 3.14
CA LYS A 479 9.80 -10.69 4.08
C LYS A 479 10.51 -10.24 5.36
N PHE A 480 11.42 -11.06 5.86
CA PHE A 480 12.26 -10.71 7.01
C PHE A 480 13.21 -9.54 6.70
N LEU A 481 13.74 -9.46 5.47
CA LEU A 481 14.51 -8.27 5.02
C LEU A 481 13.63 -7.01 4.96
N ASP A 482 12.50 -7.05 4.25
CA ASP A 482 11.58 -5.90 4.10
C ASP A 482 11.12 -5.38 5.48
N MET A 483 10.91 -6.27 6.45
CA MET A 483 10.63 -5.93 7.84
C MET A 483 11.81 -5.22 8.53
N ILE A 484 13.04 -5.74 8.42
CA ILE A 484 14.24 -5.10 8.99
C ILE A 484 14.45 -3.70 8.39
N GLU A 485 14.27 -3.52 7.08
CA GLU A 485 14.45 -2.21 6.44
C GLU A 485 13.33 -1.22 6.84
N SER A 486 12.09 -1.69 7.02
CA SER A 486 10.99 -0.87 7.54
C SER A 486 11.26 -0.41 8.99
N LEU A 487 11.76 -1.31 9.85
CA LEU A 487 12.13 -0.99 11.23
C LEU A 487 13.35 -0.07 11.31
N GLU A 488 14.35 -0.23 10.43
CA GLU A 488 15.50 0.69 10.30
C GLU A 488 15.05 2.12 9.93
N LEU A 489 14.14 2.25 8.97
CA LEU A 489 13.58 3.54 8.55
C LEU A 489 12.75 4.17 9.68
N SER A 490 11.92 3.37 10.37
CA SER A 490 11.16 3.81 11.55
C SER A 490 12.08 4.34 12.65
N GLU A 491 13.13 3.59 12.99
CA GLU A 491 14.09 3.96 14.04
C GLU A 491 14.92 5.19 13.66
N SER A 492 15.25 5.37 12.37
CA SER A 492 15.87 6.60 11.84
C SER A 492 14.95 7.82 11.99
N CYS A 493 13.65 7.66 11.77
CA CYS A 493 12.66 8.71 11.95
C CYS A 493 12.47 9.06 13.44
N PHE A 494 12.26 8.03 14.27
CA PHE A 494 12.06 8.18 15.71
C PHE A 494 13.25 8.84 16.41
N HIS A 495 14.49 8.48 16.06
CA HIS A 495 15.68 9.16 16.57
C HIS A 495 15.68 10.67 16.24
N LYS A 496 15.37 11.04 14.99
CA LYS A 496 15.32 12.46 14.57
C LYS A 496 14.19 13.22 15.27
N LEU A 497 13.03 12.60 15.50
CA LEU A 497 11.93 13.17 16.28
C LEU A 497 12.36 13.39 17.75
N LYS A 498 12.96 12.38 18.38
CA LYS A 498 13.46 12.44 19.76
C LYS A 498 14.56 13.48 19.96
N MET A 499 15.51 13.59 19.02
CA MET A 499 16.58 14.61 19.05
C MET A 499 16.02 16.03 18.94
N ASN A 500 14.97 16.23 18.13
CA ASN A 500 14.24 17.50 18.05
C ASN A 500 13.30 17.75 19.24
N GLY A 501 13.17 16.80 20.17
CA GLY A 501 12.29 16.88 21.33
C GLY A 501 10.80 16.81 20.97
N PHE A 502 10.45 15.99 19.97
CA PHE A 502 9.07 15.73 19.50
C PHE A 502 8.27 16.97 19.04
N LYS A 503 8.93 18.12 18.81
CA LYS A 503 8.29 19.39 18.40
C LYS A 503 7.37 19.32 17.18
N GLN A 504 7.57 18.37 16.27
CA GLN A 504 6.69 18.18 15.11
C GLN A 504 5.24 17.81 15.49
N PHE A 505 5.01 17.32 16.71
CA PHE A 505 3.67 17.04 17.25
C PHE A 505 3.01 18.26 17.91
N ASN A 506 3.73 19.38 18.10
CA ASN A 506 3.15 20.63 18.60
C ASN A 506 2.20 21.28 17.59
N ASP A 507 2.48 21.11 16.30
CA ASP A 507 1.76 21.74 15.19
C ASP A 507 0.60 20.84 14.69
N PHE A 508 0.15 19.88 15.51
CA PHE A 508 -0.99 19.03 15.21
C PHE A 508 -2.30 19.76 15.50
N HIS A 509 -3.01 20.15 14.43
CA HIS A 509 -4.30 20.83 14.53
C HIS A 509 -5.45 19.85 14.35
N ILE A 510 -6.28 19.70 15.38
CA ILE A 510 -7.59 19.04 15.26
C ILE A 510 -8.53 19.98 14.49
N THR A 511 -9.27 19.44 13.52
CA THR A 511 -10.26 20.20 12.77
C THR A 511 -11.56 20.34 13.57
N GLU A 512 -11.78 21.51 14.16
CA GLU A 512 -13.03 21.89 14.85
C GLU A 512 -14.21 22.14 13.89
N GLU A 513 -14.01 22.04 12.58
CA GLU A 513 -15.04 22.30 11.58
C GLU A 513 -16.08 21.16 11.52
N ASP A 514 -17.32 21.47 11.92
CA ASP A 514 -18.48 20.60 11.68
C ASP A 514 -18.53 20.17 10.21
N ILE A 515 -18.49 18.84 9.97
CA ILE A 515 -18.54 18.28 8.61
C ILE A 515 -19.97 18.41 8.06
N VAL A 516 -20.29 19.59 7.53
CA VAL A 516 -21.56 19.86 6.85
C VAL A 516 -21.67 18.92 5.64
N VAL A 517 -22.71 18.08 5.64
CA VAL A 517 -23.01 17.19 4.51
C VAL A 517 -23.17 18.04 3.25
N PRO A 518 -22.36 17.82 2.19
CA PRO A 518 -22.37 18.69 1.02
C PRO A 518 -23.72 18.63 0.30
N ASP A 519 -24.26 19.80 -0.09
CA ASP A 519 -25.52 19.85 -0.83
C ASP A 519 -25.33 19.31 -2.25
N ILE A 520 -25.84 18.09 -2.47
CA ILE A 520 -25.79 17.42 -3.77
C ILE A 520 -27.00 17.88 -4.58
N ASP A 521 -26.73 18.65 -5.65
CA ASP A 521 -27.74 19.04 -6.64
C ASP A 521 -28.40 17.79 -7.25
N LYS A 522 -29.62 17.49 -6.78
CA LYS A 522 -30.46 16.39 -7.27
C LYS A 522 -31.30 16.78 -8.50
N SER A 523 -31.06 17.96 -9.08
CA SER A 523 -31.76 18.42 -10.28
C SER A 523 -31.05 17.98 -11.57
N PHE A 524 -31.82 17.43 -12.51
CA PHE A 524 -31.32 17.12 -13.84
C PHE A 524 -31.43 18.34 -14.76
N LYS A 525 -30.38 18.60 -15.54
CA LYS A 525 -30.38 19.64 -16.58
C LYS A 525 -31.50 19.37 -17.59
N LYS A 526 -32.39 20.34 -17.77
CA LYS A 526 -33.57 20.23 -18.64
C LYS A 526 -33.15 20.09 -20.10
N PHE A 527 -33.75 19.13 -20.82
CA PHE A 527 -33.57 18.99 -22.27
C PHE A 527 -34.19 20.17 -23.03
N GLY A 528 -33.44 20.72 -23.99
CA GLY A 528 -33.94 21.78 -24.89
C GLY A 528 -34.77 21.24 -26.06
N PHE A 529 -35.41 22.14 -26.81
CA PHE A 529 -36.28 21.81 -27.97
C PHE A 529 -35.56 21.16 -29.19
N VAL A 530 -34.25 20.89 -29.11
CA VAL A 530 -33.44 20.30 -30.17
C VAL A 530 -33.23 18.81 -29.89
N LYS A 531 -34.10 17.96 -30.45
CA LYS A 531 -34.08 16.51 -30.20
C LYS A 531 -32.76 15.84 -30.61
N MET A 532 -32.23 16.19 -31.78
CA MET A 532 -31.05 15.52 -32.37
C MET A 532 -29.70 16.13 -31.95
N GLY A 533 -29.60 16.65 -30.72
CA GLY A 533 -28.38 17.26 -30.15
C GLY A 533 -28.03 18.64 -30.74
N ASN A 534 -27.80 18.73 -32.05
CA ASN A 534 -27.49 19.99 -32.74
C ASN A 534 -28.62 20.43 -33.71
N LYS A 535 -28.67 21.73 -34.01
CA LYS A 535 -29.74 22.34 -34.83
C LYS A 535 -29.68 21.93 -36.31
N GLN A 536 -28.50 21.62 -36.85
CA GLN A 536 -28.33 21.24 -38.25
C GLN A 536 -28.91 19.83 -38.51
N ILE A 537 -28.50 18.85 -37.70
CA ILE A 537 -29.03 17.47 -37.75
C ILE A 537 -30.54 17.48 -37.48
N ASN A 538 -30.99 18.22 -36.46
CA ASN A 538 -32.42 18.37 -36.14
C ASN A 538 -33.24 19.12 -37.21
N ASN A 539 -32.61 19.75 -38.21
CA ASN A 539 -33.27 20.32 -39.38
C ASN A 539 -33.26 19.34 -40.56
N VAL A 540 -32.16 18.62 -40.80
CA VAL A 540 -32.08 17.57 -41.84
C VAL A 540 -33.06 16.43 -41.54
N TRP A 541 -33.16 16.00 -40.28
CA TRP A 541 -34.14 15.00 -39.82
C TRP A 541 -35.60 15.47 -39.82
N LYS A 542 -35.88 16.73 -40.21
CA LYS A 542 -37.24 17.25 -40.45
C LYS A 542 -37.58 17.35 -41.94
N ILE A 543 -36.66 16.98 -42.84
CA ILE A 543 -36.96 16.95 -44.27
C ILE A 543 -37.94 15.81 -44.52
N GLU A 544 -39.13 16.15 -45.02
CA GLU A 544 -40.19 15.19 -45.31
C GLU A 544 -39.77 14.28 -46.47
N THR A 545 -39.42 13.04 -46.12
CA THR A 545 -39.04 11.99 -47.08
C THR A 545 -40.17 10.99 -47.26
N GLY A 546 -40.43 10.60 -48.51
CA GLY A 546 -41.51 9.69 -48.87
C GLY A 546 -41.68 9.58 -50.38
N ILE A 547 -42.25 8.47 -50.84
CA ILE A 547 -42.44 8.19 -52.28
C ILE A 547 -43.35 9.26 -52.93
N SER A 548 -44.30 9.82 -52.18
CA SER A 548 -45.16 10.95 -52.57
C SER A 548 -44.39 12.20 -53.03
N ASN A 549 -43.17 12.38 -52.54
CA ASN A 549 -42.39 13.60 -52.75
C ASN A 549 -41.47 13.48 -53.99
N ILE A 550 -41.36 12.28 -54.59
CA ILE A 550 -40.58 12.00 -55.80
C ILE A 550 -41.47 12.19 -57.04
N LYS A 551 -41.38 13.37 -57.68
CA LYS A 551 -42.11 13.68 -58.91
C LYS A 551 -41.29 13.34 -60.15
N GLU A 552 -41.51 12.16 -60.74
CA GLU A 552 -40.95 11.83 -62.05
C GLU A 552 -41.65 12.62 -63.17
N VAL A 553 -40.93 13.53 -63.83
CA VAL A 553 -41.41 14.20 -65.05
C VAL A 553 -40.90 13.45 -66.27
N LYS A 554 -41.76 12.65 -66.90
CA LYS A 554 -41.46 11.88 -68.13
C LYS A 554 -41.97 12.63 -69.37
N LEU A 555 -41.05 13.11 -70.19
CA LEU A 555 -41.34 13.76 -71.49
C LEU A 555 -41.52 12.72 -72.59
N VAL A 556 -42.55 12.87 -73.42
CA VAL A 556 -42.89 11.90 -74.48
C VAL A 556 -42.11 12.22 -75.79
N PRO A 557 -41.35 11.27 -76.37
CA PRO A 557 -40.57 11.53 -77.58
C PRO A 557 -41.37 11.96 -78.82
N HIS A 558 -42.65 11.60 -78.91
CA HIS A 558 -43.50 11.96 -80.04
C HIS A 558 -43.72 13.48 -80.12
N GLU A 559 -44.08 14.12 -78.99
CA GLU A 559 -44.20 15.58 -78.90
C GLU A 559 -42.91 16.31 -79.30
N VAL A 560 -41.75 15.71 -79.02
CA VAL A 560 -40.44 16.29 -79.37
C VAL A 560 -40.21 16.25 -80.88
N LEU A 561 -40.72 15.22 -81.58
CA LEU A 561 -40.66 15.15 -83.04
C LEU A 561 -41.65 16.13 -83.68
N GLU A 562 -42.88 16.18 -83.17
CA GLU A 562 -43.93 17.12 -83.62
C GLU A 562 -43.47 18.57 -83.49
N LYS A 563 -42.98 18.96 -82.30
CA LYS A 563 -42.39 20.29 -82.02
C LYS A 563 -41.11 20.60 -82.80
N LEU A 564 -40.50 19.62 -83.48
CA LEU A 564 -39.40 19.84 -84.44
C LEU A 564 -39.90 19.94 -85.88
N GLN A 565 -40.93 19.18 -86.25
CA GLN A 565 -41.59 19.24 -87.55
C GLN A 565 -42.33 20.59 -87.72
N ASP A 566 -43.02 21.06 -86.69
CA ASP A 566 -43.63 22.41 -86.66
C ASP A 566 -42.58 23.51 -86.87
N LYS A 567 -41.46 23.43 -86.14
CA LYS A 567 -40.36 24.41 -86.25
C LYS A 567 -39.71 24.37 -87.63
N TYR A 568 -39.56 23.20 -88.24
CA TYR A 568 -39.07 23.06 -89.61
C TYR A 568 -40.04 23.70 -90.61
N ALA A 569 -41.35 23.44 -90.49
CA ALA A 569 -42.39 24.04 -91.33
C ALA A 569 -42.55 25.57 -91.17
N GLN A 570 -42.12 26.13 -90.03
CA GLN A 570 -42.29 27.55 -89.70
C GLN A 570 -41.01 28.40 -89.81
N SER A 571 -39.86 27.87 -90.27
CA SER A 571 -38.60 28.65 -90.28
C SER A 571 -37.73 28.50 -91.54
N GLU A 572 -37.84 29.50 -92.43
CA GLU A 572 -36.81 29.80 -93.44
C GLU A 572 -35.55 30.39 -92.77
N GLY A 573 -34.74 29.52 -92.16
CA GLY A 573 -33.37 29.82 -91.76
C GLY A 573 -33.19 30.53 -90.42
N ASN A 574 -32.83 29.76 -89.39
CA ASN A 574 -32.07 30.23 -88.24
C ASN A 574 -31.20 29.08 -87.71
N GLU A 575 -30.14 29.41 -86.95
CA GLU A 575 -29.18 28.44 -86.44
C GLU A 575 -29.81 27.50 -85.40
N ILE A 576 -29.52 26.20 -85.50
CA ILE A 576 -29.98 25.21 -84.53
C ILE A 576 -28.82 24.84 -83.59
N ASP A 577 -28.94 25.29 -82.34
CA ASP A 577 -28.04 24.95 -81.23
C ASP A 577 -27.69 23.44 -81.19
N ILE A 578 -26.40 23.15 -81.25
CA ILE A 578 -25.84 21.78 -81.33
C ILE A 578 -26.20 20.98 -80.07
N VAL A 579 -26.24 21.59 -78.88
CA VAL A 579 -26.58 20.89 -77.63
C VAL A 579 -28.07 20.55 -77.61
N LYS A 580 -28.94 21.49 -78.01
CA LYS A 580 -30.39 21.26 -78.06
C LYS A 580 -30.75 20.22 -79.12
N SER A 581 -30.17 20.29 -80.32
CA SER A 581 -30.37 19.27 -81.35
C SER A 581 -29.87 17.90 -80.90
N TRP A 582 -28.72 17.81 -80.22
CA TRP A 582 -28.22 16.53 -79.67
C TRP A 582 -29.07 15.98 -78.52
N GLN A 583 -29.64 16.83 -77.67
CA GLN A 583 -30.63 16.44 -76.66
C GLN A 583 -31.90 15.88 -77.31
N SER A 584 -32.45 16.57 -78.31
CA SER A 584 -33.59 16.07 -79.09
C SER A 584 -33.26 14.75 -79.80
N LEU A 585 -32.10 14.63 -80.44
CA LEU A 585 -31.65 13.40 -81.08
C LEU A 585 -31.53 12.24 -80.08
N ARG A 586 -31.03 12.47 -78.86
CA ARG A 586 -31.01 11.45 -77.79
C ARG A 586 -32.42 10.96 -77.42
N LEU A 587 -33.41 11.86 -77.36
CA LEU A 587 -34.81 11.51 -77.07
C LEU A 587 -35.49 10.77 -78.24
N LEU A 588 -35.22 11.19 -79.48
CA LEU A 588 -35.79 10.59 -80.70
C LEU A 588 -35.11 9.27 -81.11
N ARG A 589 -33.88 9.01 -80.66
CA ARG A 589 -33.05 7.85 -81.05
C ARG A 589 -33.76 6.50 -80.87
N GLY A 590 -34.57 6.35 -79.83
CA GLY A 590 -35.29 5.10 -79.56
C GLY A 590 -36.32 4.78 -80.66
N PRO A 591 -37.42 5.55 -80.76
CA PRO A 591 -38.51 5.25 -81.70
C PRO A 591 -38.22 5.59 -83.18
N TYR A 592 -37.32 6.52 -83.49
CA TYR A 592 -37.16 7.06 -84.85
C TYR A 592 -35.81 6.82 -85.51
N LEU A 593 -34.99 5.88 -84.99
CA LEU A 593 -33.61 5.63 -85.41
C LEU A 593 -33.39 5.63 -86.93
N PHE A 594 -34.24 4.92 -87.69
CA PHE A 594 -34.08 4.79 -89.14
C PHE A 594 -34.37 6.08 -89.92
N LYS A 595 -35.25 6.96 -89.41
CA LYS A 595 -35.50 8.27 -90.02
C LYS A 595 -34.33 9.25 -89.85
N LEU A 596 -33.44 9.01 -88.88
CA LEU A 596 -32.23 9.81 -88.69
C LEU A 596 -31.21 9.63 -89.81
N SER A 597 -31.38 8.66 -90.72
CA SER A 597 -30.45 8.38 -91.83
C SER A 597 -30.35 9.50 -92.89
N GLY A 598 -31.30 10.45 -92.92
CA GLY A 598 -31.18 11.65 -93.75
C GLY A 598 -30.35 12.78 -93.12
N ILE A 599 -29.99 12.67 -91.83
CA ILE A 599 -29.18 13.67 -91.11
C ILE A 599 -27.70 13.45 -91.42
N ASN A 600 -27.07 14.45 -92.02
CA ASN A 600 -25.61 14.57 -92.18
C ASN A 600 -25.14 15.93 -91.64
N GLU A 601 -23.84 16.06 -91.35
CA GLU A 601 -23.25 17.26 -90.72
C GLU A 601 -23.53 18.56 -91.49
N GLU A 602 -23.56 18.52 -92.83
CA GLU A 602 -23.88 19.69 -93.69
C GLU A 602 -25.35 20.13 -93.65
N LYS A 603 -26.30 19.26 -93.24
CA LYS A 603 -27.75 19.57 -93.21
C LYS A 603 -28.38 19.58 -91.82
N GLY A 604 -27.78 18.91 -90.84
CA GLY A 604 -28.31 18.77 -89.49
C GLY A 604 -29.74 18.19 -89.47
N LEU A 605 -30.53 18.60 -88.47
CA LEU A 605 -31.90 18.12 -88.26
C LEU A 605 -32.86 18.34 -89.46
N LYS A 606 -32.53 19.21 -90.41
CA LYS A 606 -33.34 19.39 -91.65
C LYS A 606 -33.40 18.11 -92.49
N GLY A 607 -32.36 17.28 -92.42
CA GLY A 607 -32.27 16.00 -93.13
C GLY A 607 -33.33 14.96 -92.74
N LEU A 608 -34.10 15.17 -91.66
CA LEU A 608 -35.23 14.31 -91.28
C LEU A 608 -36.42 14.37 -92.25
N PHE A 609 -36.47 15.37 -93.13
CA PHE A 609 -37.69 15.76 -93.86
C PHE A 609 -37.48 15.94 -95.39
N GLU A 610 -36.31 15.63 -95.94
CA GLU A 610 -35.98 15.83 -97.37
C GLU A 610 -35.58 14.51 -98.07
N GLU A 611 -36.45 13.98 -98.95
CA GLU A 611 -36.22 12.66 -99.59
C GLU A 611 -35.50 12.72 -100.96
N SER A 612 -35.40 13.88 -101.60
CA SER A 612 -35.21 13.99 -103.07
C SER A 612 -33.77 13.89 -103.62
N ASN A 613 -32.76 13.54 -102.82
CA ASN A 613 -31.33 13.65 -103.24
C ASN A 613 -30.39 12.48 -102.85
N GLN A 614 -30.90 11.34 -102.41
CA GLN A 614 -30.03 10.21 -101.98
C GLN A 614 -29.21 9.57 -103.11
N SER A 615 -29.71 9.54 -104.36
CA SER A 615 -29.02 8.89 -105.49
C SER A 615 -27.77 9.63 -105.95
N TYR A 616 -27.87 10.93 -106.19
CA TYR A 616 -26.79 11.77 -106.74
C TYR A 616 -25.48 11.72 -105.92
N PHE A 617 -25.59 11.53 -104.60
CA PHE A 617 -24.43 11.37 -103.72
C PHE A 617 -23.88 9.94 -103.65
N GLN A 618 -24.68 8.90 -103.88
CA GLN A 618 -24.15 7.52 -103.98
C GLN A 618 -23.24 7.37 -105.19
N ASP A 619 -23.64 7.90 -106.36
CA ASP A 619 -22.82 7.87 -107.57
C ASP A 619 -21.49 8.62 -107.36
N LYS A 620 -21.55 9.85 -106.84
CA LYS A 620 -20.37 10.69 -106.56
C LYS A 620 -19.43 10.05 -105.53
N TYR A 621 -19.96 9.35 -104.53
CA TYR A 621 -19.18 8.59 -103.57
C TYR A 621 -18.52 7.34 -104.21
N SER A 622 -19.19 6.68 -105.15
CA SER A 622 -18.65 5.54 -105.88
C SER A 622 -17.43 5.91 -106.74
N ASP A 623 -17.47 7.06 -107.40
CA ASP A 623 -16.39 7.54 -108.26
C ASP A 623 -15.19 8.07 -107.46
N TRP A 624 -15.43 8.74 -106.32
CA TRP A 624 -14.37 9.07 -105.37
C TRP A 624 -13.71 7.79 -104.82
N LYS A 625 -14.52 6.77 -104.48
CA LYS A 625 -14.02 5.48 -104.00
C LYS A 625 -13.18 4.75 -105.05
N LYS A 626 -13.54 4.79 -106.34
CA LYS A 626 -12.69 4.26 -107.43
C LYS A 626 -11.34 4.97 -107.48
N LYS A 627 -11.33 6.31 -107.54
CA LYS A 627 -10.07 7.09 -107.62
C LYS A 627 -9.16 6.88 -106.41
N SER A 628 -9.72 6.86 -105.20
CA SER A 628 -8.96 6.53 -103.99
C SER A 628 -8.42 5.10 -104.00
N ILE A 629 -9.16 4.12 -104.54
CA ILE A 629 -8.68 2.74 -104.71
C ILE A 629 -7.54 2.67 -105.74
N GLU A 630 -7.57 3.44 -106.82
CA GLU A 630 -6.47 3.47 -107.79
C GLU A 630 -5.20 4.10 -107.20
N VAL A 631 -5.31 5.26 -106.56
CA VAL A 631 -4.19 5.95 -105.90
C VAL A 631 -3.59 5.10 -104.76
N PHE A 632 -4.42 4.44 -103.94
CA PHE A 632 -3.94 3.58 -102.86
C PHE A 632 -3.27 2.29 -103.38
N ASN A 633 -3.69 1.78 -104.55
CA ASN A 633 -3.05 0.63 -105.19
C ASN A 633 -1.80 0.98 -106.01
N GLU A 634 -1.52 2.25 -106.33
CA GLU A 634 -0.34 2.63 -107.10
C GLU A 634 1.00 2.29 -106.40
N PRO A 635 1.24 2.61 -105.11
CA PRO A 635 2.44 2.16 -104.41
C PRO A 635 2.50 0.63 -104.27
N HIS A 636 1.34 -0.05 -104.19
CA HIS A 636 1.29 -1.52 -104.19
C HIS A 636 1.62 -2.12 -105.56
N LYS A 637 1.22 -1.48 -106.68
CA LYS A 637 1.65 -1.81 -108.04
C LYS A 637 3.16 -1.61 -108.22
N LEU A 638 3.73 -0.53 -107.68
CA LEU A 638 5.17 -0.27 -107.70
C LEU A 638 5.98 -1.28 -106.86
N LEU A 639 5.46 -1.69 -105.70
CA LEU A 639 6.04 -2.78 -104.91
C LEU A 639 5.90 -4.14 -105.61
N LEU A 640 4.78 -4.42 -106.27
CA LEU A 640 4.61 -5.62 -107.10
C LEU A 640 5.51 -5.61 -108.34
N ALA A 641 5.80 -4.45 -108.94
CA ALA A 641 6.79 -4.30 -110.00
C ALA A 641 8.18 -4.64 -109.45
N LYS A 642 8.65 -3.95 -108.40
CA LYS A 642 9.95 -4.26 -107.75
C LYS A 642 10.06 -5.71 -107.27
N ALA A 643 8.98 -6.33 -106.81
CA ALA A 643 8.95 -7.74 -106.42
C ALA A 643 8.97 -8.70 -107.62
N ARG A 644 8.36 -8.33 -108.76
CA ARG A 644 8.49 -9.05 -110.03
C ARG A 644 9.90 -8.91 -110.58
N ASP A 645 10.46 -7.71 -110.61
CA ASP A 645 11.85 -7.43 -111.03
C ASP A 645 12.83 -8.22 -110.16
N TYR A 646 12.69 -8.17 -108.82
CA TYR A 646 13.50 -8.98 -107.92
C TYR A 646 13.33 -10.49 -108.16
N LYS A 647 12.10 -10.98 -108.39
CA LYS A 647 11.85 -12.39 -108.72
C LYS A 647 12.42 -12.78 -110.09
N GLN A 648 12.44 -11.86 -111.05
CA GLN A 648 12.94 -12.06 -112.39
C GLN A 648 14.46 -12.00 -112.43
N SER A 649 15.11 -11.06 -111.73
CA SER A 649 16.55 -11.06 -111.49
C SER A 649 17.01 -12.27 -110.65
N LYS A 650 16.16 -12.79 -109.75
CA LYS A 650 16.44 -14.03 -108.98
C LYS A 650 16.11 -15.32 -109.76
N LEU A 651 15.45 -15.21 -110.91
CA LEU A 651 15.27 -16.30 -111.89
C LEU A 651 16.34 -16.24 -112.98
N ASN A 652 16.76 -15.04 -113.39
CA ASN A 652 17.89 -14.81 -114.28
C ASN A 652 19.19 -15.22 -113.58
N GLY A 653 19.46 -14.75 -112.35
CA GLY A 653 20.58 -15.23 -111.53
C GLY A 653 20.50 -16.72 -111.13
N LYS A 654 19.36 -17.38 -111.37
CA LYS A 654 19.23 -18.85 -111.28
C LYS A 654 19.31 -19.57 -112.63
N ARG A 655 19.28 -18.85 -113.75
CA ARG A 655 19.65 -19.35 -115.08
C ARG A 655 21.12 -19.11 -115.36
N GLU A 656 21.62 -17.91 -115.09
CA GLU A 656 23.03 -17.54 -115.10
C GLU A 656 23.83 -18.48 -114.18
N ASN A 657 23.42 -18.73 -112.93
CA ASN A 657 24.10 -19.75 -112.10
C ASN A 657 23.97 -21.19 -112.63
N LEU A 658 22.92 -21.56 -113.38
CA LEU A 658 22.79 -22.89 -114.00
C LEU A 658 23.56 -23.00 -115.34
N GLU A 659 23.88 -21.87 -115.97
CA GLU A 659 24.70 -21.78 -117.18
C GLU A 659 26.20 -21.59 -116.81
N GLU A 660 26.53 -20.97 -115.68
CA GLU A 660 27.88 -20.87 -115.12
C GLU A 660 28.30 -22.10 -114.29
N GLU A 661 27.37 -22.85 -113.69
CA GLU A 661 27.64 -24.21 -113.19
C GLU A 661 27.99 -25.19 -114.34
N SER A 662 27.69 -24.84 -115.60
CA SER A 662 28.22 -25.56 -116.77
C SER A 662 29.67 -25.18 -117.12
N ASN A 663 30.24 -24.12 -116.51
CA ASN A 663 31.46 -23.49 -117.02
C ASN A 663 32.47 -22.95 -115.98
N SER A 664 32.50 -23.44 -114.73
CA SER A 664 33.72 -23.31 -113.90
C SER A 664 33.95 -24.41 -112.84
N ASN A 665 34.53 -25.52 -113.31
CA ASN A 665 35.22 -26.48 -112.45
C ASN A 665 36.46 -25.84 -111.80
N LYS A 666 36.46 -25.54 -110.48
CA LYS A 666 37.65 -25.51 -109.59
C LYS A 666 37.31 -25.12 -108.13
N LYS A 667 37.90 -25.87 -107.17
CA LYS A 667 38.64 -25.44 -105.94
C LYS A 667 38.00 -24.36 -105.03
N VAL A 668 38.06 -24.36 -103.69
CA VAL A 668 38.78 -25.11 -102.64
C VAL A 668 38.15 -24.62 -101.31
N LYS A 669 37.77 -25.48 -100.34
CA LYS A 669 38.57 -25.99 -99.19
C LYS A 669 39.08 -24.88 -98.23
N LEU A 670 38.91 -25.10 -96.91
CA LEU A 670 39.57 -24.40 -95.77
C LEU A 670 39.09 -22.95 -95.47
N SER A 671 39.04 -22.45 -94.22
CA SER A 671 39.25 -23.09 -92.90
C SER A 671 38.95 -22.13 -91.72
N ASN A 672 38.52 -22.69 -90.58
CA ASN A 672 38.88 -22.29 -89.19
C ASN A 672 38.38 -20.91 -88.66
N ASP A 673 38.22 -20.68 -87.34
CA ASP A 673 38.45 -21.54 -86.16
C ASP A 673 37.64 -21.12 -84.92
N ASN A 674 37.34 -22.08 -84.02
CA ASN A 674 37.23 -21.96 -82.55
C ASN A 674 36.14 -21.02 -81.93
N ASN A 675 35.64 -21.21 -80.68
CA ASN A 675 35.94 -22.20 -79.63
C ASN A 675 34.79 -22.33 -78.58
N ILE A 676 34.83 -23.42 -77.79
CA ILE A 676 34.46 -23.55 -76.34
C ILE A 676 32.97 -23.39 -75.92
N ASP A 677 32.38 -24.51 -75.50
CA ASP A 677 31.80 -24.87 -74.16
C ASP A 677 30.80 -23.93 -73.42
N ALA A 678 29.99 -24.38 -72.44
CA ALA A 678 29.30 -25.66 -72.14
C ALA A 678 28.31 -25.43 -70.97
N ASP A 679 27.41 -26.39 -70.72
CA ASP A 679 26.56 -26.65 -69.51
C ASP A 679 26.12 -25.49 -68.57
N ASN A 680 24.82 -25.28 -68.38
CA ASN A 680 23.96 -25.94 -67.36
C ASN A 680 24.48 -25.76 -65.91
N ASN A 681 23.85 -24.93 -65.07
CA ASN A 681 22.56 -25.08 -64.34
C ASN A 681 22.80 -25.52 -62.87
N GLU A 682 21.76 -25.60 -62.03
CA GLU A 682 21.77 -25.97 -60.59
C GLU A 682 22.38 -24.93 -59.60
N ASN A 683 21.97 -24.83 -58.32
CA ASN A 683 20.69 -25.13 -57.62
C ASN A 683 20.67 -24.45 -56.21
N GLU A 684 19.52 -24.53 -55.51
CA GLU A 684 19.30 -24.38 -54.05
C GLU A 684 19.27 -22.99 -53.34
N ASN A 685 18.50 -23.00 -52.23
CA ASN A 685 18.33 -21.99 -51.16
C ASN A 685 19.46 -22.15 -50.09
N PRO A 686 19.67 -21.30 -49.04
CA PRO A 686 18.64 -20.52 -48.31
C PRO A 686 19.03 -19.16 -47.65
N SER A 687 18.03 -18.55 -47.00
CA SER A 687 18.03 -17.67 -45.80
C SER A 687 19.33 -17.06 -45.24
N GLN A 688 19.41 -15.72 -45.10
CA GLN A 688 19.31 -15.01 -43.81
C GLN A 688 19.39 -13.45 -43.85
N GLU A 689 18.79 -12.84 -42.83
CA GLU A 689 19.07 -11.56 -42.12
C GLU A 689 19.67 -10.28 -42.77
N ARG A 690 18.91 -9.18 -42.57
CA ARG A 690 19.30 -7.86 -42.00
C ARG A 690 20.14 -6.79 -42.76
N SER A 691 19.48 -5.62 -42.86
CA SER A 691 19.95 -4.27 -42.46
C SER A 691 20.79 -3.35 -43.37
N LEU A 692 20.17 -2.19 -43.70
CA LEU A 692 20.66 -0.80 -43.61
C LEU A 692 21.80 -0.28 -44.53
N SER A 693 21.43 0.56 -45.49
CA SER A 693 22.05 1.88 -45.85
C SER A 693 21.45 2.42 -47.17
N ASN A 694 21.48 3.71 -47.53
CA ASN A 694 21.53 4.94 -46.74
C ASN A 694 20.83 6.11 -47.49
N THR A 695 19.93 6.80 -46.80
CA THR A 695 19.80 8.28 -46.67
C THR A 695 20.07 9.23 -47.86
N GLN A 696 19.11 10.13 -48.15
CA GLN A 696 19.17 11.58 -47.79
C GLN A 696 18.66 12.59 -48.84
N LYS A 697 17.62 13.38 -48.47
CA LYS A 697 17.34 14.82 -48.75
C LYS A 697 15.82 15.12 -48.77
N GLY A 698 15.28 16.15 -48.11
CA GLY A 698 15.84 17.01 -47.05
C GLY A 698 15.25 18.44 -46.99
N ARG A 699 15.26 19.03 -45.78
CA ARG A 699 14.99 20.45 -45.39
C ARG A 699 13.49 20.85 -45.27
N GLU A 700 13.02 21.49 -44.20
CA GLU A 700 13.49 22.70 -43.43
C GLU A 700 13.24 24.01 -44.23
N SER A 701 12.89 25.17 -43.66
CA SER A 701 12.82 25.61 -42.23
C SER A 701 11.63 26.60 -42.01
N ASP A 702 11.69 27.56 -41.06
CA ASP A 702 11.17 27.54 -39.67
C ASP A 702 10.83 29.04 -39.31
N ASP A 703 10.55 29.60 -38.11
CA ASP A 703 10.59 29.20 -36.69
C ASP A 703 9.76 30.24 -35.83
N LEU A 704 9.78 30.11 -34.48
CA LEU A 704 9.66 31.14 -33.43
C LEU A 704 8.31 31.83 -33.08
N VAL A 705 7.67 31.28 -32.05
CA VAL A 705 7.32 31.91 -30.74
C VAL A 705 6.87 33.39 -30.71
N SER A 706 5.62 33.66 -30.31
CA SER A 706 5.32 34.58 -29.18
C SER A 706 3.89 34.47 -28.62
N LYS A 707 3.77 34.82 -27.33
CA LYS A 707 2.60 35.12 -26.47
C LYS A 707 1.20 35.24 -27.13
N LEU A 708 0.23 34.51 -26.55
CA LEU A 708 -0.82 35.11 -25.72
C LEU A 708 -1.36 34.12 -24.70
#